data_AF-A0A091H6A2-F1
#
_entry.id   AF-A0A091H6A2-F1
#
_cell.length_a   1.000
_cell.length_b   1.000
_cell.length_c   1.000
_cell.angle_alpha   90.00
_cell.angle_beta   90.00
_cell.angle_gamma   90.00
#
_symmetry.space_group_name_H-M   'P 1'
#
loop_
_entity.id
_entity.type
_entity.pdbx_description
1 polymer ?
#
loop_
_entity_poly.entity_id
_entity_poly.type
_entity_poly.pdbx_seq_one_letter_code
_entity_poly.pdbx_strand_id
1 'polypeptide(L)'
;MERSMWSCSKSAADEDLLANLQSLQIQLRTTEKNLQTVEEELSSTSTSEHYGQCCDDVVDFTLEDLVQPNCNYRGFSICKKNAGKTSCQDFQRKSKSYSVSTTCDKTMKENEHLKEKLDALHEQNASLTSQNHYLKNRVETMNFELIQSNTRISYLESTLGTHLVSIPKLKEQIVNLEAEVSAQDKILRDAEDKLDQSRKTGIERENMLQRYKKDYRNLKMVLIERSKQGKRAEEQRNEALLNAEELTRAFKKYKEETTEKLEKVKEEELVLEKRLINCEKEKEKLNEKCVSYRKDLDILEEQLRQLKEENHSTKEEIKSLNAKNAEMVSMLAQTDQKIFELESELSEKQRVLQEKNALMSENAELRALTAQQHNQLKLCHQEIEDSREELNILETIISQLSLSTSEEFKWHHLKYQLSSSSTEEALSESCELNKPLIADFSVKLAAKEAEIQKPHANLTICTEAEHLSSDNEGQENHRICGLETEPVKLIRSQGERRKCQQLELISKQFEKERQRFQKEIKELHTKLKKADDENSSLKTSMAQRVSQFQIIQEDLLKKASKTSSLEREITKKSSQLSALEKQLEEKTIAYSTAAARNTELEQELKGKNRRIHELETTVTEEHKQITSAFEKAKLFHLEQYKEMEEQIELLQAQLEKKHQQFIEQEEIISILQQDVIHKQHHIESLDGLLIESREEMVNQNEKKDQGMKMLENQLTEETIKVRQLESALDVCKEEVALYLCQSQENKEIFENQLKKKSEEVHYLQKEIKLKDQNIQDTSEQNILLQQTLHHQQQMLQQETIRNEELEDNQTKLEKQVSNLEQELQKQKACAEDELRKVEEKLRIATHEANLNRQKVDELERTIRQIKLEMDQCKNELSGMQKVVVQLKQDGEDKARQINQLDITLEEAQSELNEKTNEVNDLEDKLLQSETCHKEALQKILELESALQNASGELKIALRQLQELQDALQNAQTSLEEKDVAIMDLTAKLRCCKAEIEDKTQELLDMDQALKERNWELKQRAAQITQLDMTVREHRGEMEQQIIRLECNLEKLELEIKERNKQIEILEKKLQHSKDELREKEFELLQRDQEINQLKKKIERKLSNLEALEK
;
A
#
# COMPACT_ATOMS: atom_id res chain seq x y z
N MET A 1 -45.50 -6.39 23.46
CA MET A 1 -46.46 -5.28 23.65
C MET A 1 -46.24 -4.25 22.55
N GLU A 2 -47.16 -3.45 22.04
CA GLU A 2 -48.64 -3.41 21.93
C GLU A 2 -48.90 -2.46 20.72
N ARG A 3 -49.72 -2.72 19.69
CA ARG A 3 -51.14 -3.14 19.55
C ARG A 3 -52.19 -2.00 19.52
N SER A 4 -52.01 -1.03 18.62
CA SER A 4 -53.05 -0.11 18.08
C SER A 4 -52.49 0.64 16.85
N MET A 5 -53.25 1.05 15.82
CA MET A 5 -54.67 0.87 15.51
C MET A 5 -54.86 0.88 13.99
N TRP A 6 -55.73 0.01 13.44
CA TRP A 6 -56.18 0.07 12.04
C TRP A 6 -57.61 0.61 12.01
N SER A 7 -57.85 1.71 11.31
CA SER A 7 -59.18 2.33 11.17
C SER A 7 -59.48 2.73 9.72
N CYS A 8 -59.71 1.71 8.91
CA CYS A 8 -60.53 1.68 7.69
C CYS A 8 -61.13 3.01 7.20
N SER A 9 -60.52 3.60 6.16
CA SER A 9 -61.21 4.52 5.26
C SER A 9 -62.02 3.71 4.24
N LYS A 10 -63.27 3.36 4.60
CA LYS A 10 -64.22 2.72 3.68
C LYS A 10 -64.50 3.64 2.50
N SER A 11 -64.41 3.12 1.28
CA SER A 11 -64.67 3.89 0.06
C SER A 11 -66.18 4.05 -0.17
N ALA A 12 -66.62 5.28 -0.48
CA ALA A 12 -68.01 5.58 -0.85
C ALA A 12 -68.52 4.75 -2.05
N ALA A 13 -67.61 4.22 -2.88
CA ALA A 13 -67.92 3.27 -3.96
C ALA A 13 -68.63 1.99 -3.49
N ASP A 14 -68.44 1.55 -2.23
CA ASP A 14 -69.17 0.41 -1.67
C ASP A 14 -70.66 0.75 -1.43
N GLU A 15 -70.96 1.99 -1.04
CA GLU A 15 -72.34 2.42 -0.79
C GLU A 15 -73.11 2.61 -2.10
N ASP A 16 -72.47 3.13 -3.16
CA ASP A 16 -73.06 3.18 -4.51
C ASP A 16 -73.29 1.78 -5.09
N LEU A 17 -72.37 0.83 -4.90
CA LEU A 17 -72.59 -0.57 -5.30
C LEU A 17 -73.72 -1.23 -4.51
N LEU A 18 -73.84 -0.93 -3.21
CA LEU A 18 -74.94 -1.44 -2.38
C LEU A 18 -76.28 -0.82 -2.77
N ALA A 19 -76.32 0.48 -3.08
CA ALA A 19 -77.50 1.19 -3.56
C ALA A 19 -77.96 0.69 -4.94
N ASN A 20 -77.03 0.45 -5.86
CA ASN A 20 -77.34 -0.14 -7.16
C ASN A 20 -77.82 -1.60 -7.02
N LEU A 21 -77.24 -2.41 -6.13
CA LEU A 21 -77.73 -3.76 -5.82
C LEU A 21 -79.11 -3.75 -5.15
N GLN A 22 -79.39 -2.80 -4.25
CA GLN A 22 -80.72 -2.63 -3.66
C GLN A 22 -81.74 -2.16 -4.70
N SER A 23 -81.36 -1.24 -5.60
CA SER A 23 -82.19 -0.81 -6.73
C SER A 23 -82.53 -1.99 -7.65
N LEU A 24 -81.53 -2.81 -8.02
CA LEU A 24 -81.77 -4.04 -8.78
C LEU A 24 -82.67 -5.02 -8.02
N GLN A 25 -82.46 -5.24 -6.71
CA GLN A 25 -83.33 -6.13 -5.93
C GLN A 25 -84.76 -5.60 -5.78
N ILE A 26 -84.96 -4.28 -5.72
CA ILE A 26 -86.29 -3.65 -5.67
C ILE A 26 -86.96 -3.79 -7.04
N GLN A 27 -86.26 -3.54 -8.14
CA GLN A 27 -86.78 -3.78 -9.49
C GLN A 27 -87.13 -5.26 -9.70
N LEU A 28 -86.22 -6.18 -9.36
CA LEU A 28 -86.44 -7.62 -9.51
C LEU A 28 -87.67 -8.09 -8.71
N ARG A 29 -87.79 -7.67 -7.45
CA ARG A 29 -88.94 -8.00 -6.58
C ARG A 29 -90.23 -7.27 -7.00
N THR A 30 -90.14 -6.25 -7.85
CA THR A 30 -91.30 -5.60 -8.47
C THR A 30 -91.73 -6.36 -9.73
N THR A 31 -90.79 -6.80 -10.59
CA THR A 31 -91.11 -7.70 -11.72
C THR A 31 -91.62 -9.06 -11.25
N GLU A 32 -91.06 -9.60 -10.16
CA GLU A 32 -91.50 -10.85 -9.52
C GLU A 32 -92.93 -10.74 -8.99
N LYS A 33 -93.27 -9.62 -8.31
CA LYS A 33 -94.67 -9.32 -7.93
C LYS A 33 -95.60 -9.14 -9.13
N ASN A 34 -95.16 -8.43 -10.17
CA ASN A 34 -95.98 -8.21 -11.36
C ASN A 34 -96.27 -9.53 -12.11
N LEU A 35 -95.30 -10.45 -12.16
CA LEU A 35 -95.50 -11.81 -12.67
C LEU A 35 -96.46 -12.62 -11.77
N GLN A 36 -96.32 -12.51 -10.45
CA GLN A 36 -97.19 -13.20 -9.50
C GLN A 36 -98.65 -12.74 -9.60
N THR A 37 -98.93 -11.46 -9.87
CA THR A 37 -100.30 -10.99 -10.19
C THR A 37 -100.85 -11.57 -11.49
N VAL A 38 -100.02 -11.84 -12.50
CA VAL A 38 -100.46 -12.50 -13.75
C VAL A 38 -100.79 -13.98 -13.50
N GLU A 39 -100.06 -14.65 -12.61
CA GLU A 39 -100.34 -16.03 -12.19
C GLU A 39 -101.65 -16.13 -11.37
N GLU A 40 -101.92 -15.15 -10.49
CA GLU A 40 -103.19 -15.06 -9.73
C GLU A 40 -104.41 -14.72 -10.63
N GLU A 41 -104.25 -13.84 -11.62
CA GLU A 41 -105.33 -13.51 -12.57
C GLU A 41 -105.68 -14.69 -13.49
N LEU A 42 -104.69 -15.47 -13.94
CA LEU A 42 -104.92 -16.68 -14.76
C LEU A 42 -105.50 -17.86 -13.97
N SER A 43 -105.27 -17.92 -12.66
CA SER A 43 -105.76 -19.00 -11.78
C SER A 43 -107.26 -18.90 -11.43
N SER A 44 -107.94 -17.83 -11.83
CA SER A 44 -109.22 -17.42 -11.22
C SER A 44 -110.48 -17.62 -12.07
N THR A 45 -110.41 -18.18 -13.29
CA THR A 45 -111.63 -18.39 -14.12
C THR A 45 -111.64 -19.66 -15.00
N SER A 46 -111.70 -20.86 -14.39
CA SER A 46 -112.10 -22.08 -15.12
C SER A 46 -112.84 -23.11 -14.24
N THR A 47 -114.16 -22.96 -14.14
CA THR A 47 -115.10 -24.04 -13.78
C THR A 47 -115.97 -24.31 -15.00
N SER A 48 -115.74 -25.40 -15.74
CA SER A 48 -116.04 -26.81 -15.40
C SER A 48 -117.52 -27.15 -15.64
N GLU A 49 -117.76 -28.27 -16.33
CA GLU A 49 -119.01 -28.58 -17.04
C GLU A 49 -120.04 -29.37 -16.21
N HIS A 50 -121.02 -29.96 -16.89
CA HIS A 50 -122.25 -30.54 -16.35
C HIS A 50 -122.09 -31.69 -15.34
N TYR A 51 -123.10 -31.79 -14.47
CA TYR A 51 -123.47 -32.97 -13.66
C TYR A 51 -123.36 -34.31 -14.40
N GLY A 52 -122.79 -35.32 -13.73
CA GLY A 52 -122.92 -36.74 -14.07
C GLY A 52 -122.20 -37.62 -13.04
N GLN A 53 -122.92 -38.43 -12.27
CA GLN A 53 -122.40 -39.02 -11.02
C GLN A 53 -122.37 -40.56 -11.02
N CYS A 54 -121.15 -41.11 -10.86
CA CYS A 54 -120.85 -42.48 -10.35
C CYS A 54 -121.18 -43.65 -11.32
N CYS A 55 -120.49 -44.81 -11.30
CA CYS A 55 -119.45 -45.29 -10.38
C CYS A 55 -118.38 -46.20 -11.05
N ASP A 56 -117.26 -46.36 -10.35
CA ASP A 56 -116.36 -47.53 -10.20
C ASP A 56 -115.59 -48.18 -11.38
N ASP A 57 -114.32 -48.48 -11.06
CA ASP A 57 -113.47 -49.63 -11.44
C ASP A 57 -113.03 -49.92 -12.90
N VAL A 58 -111.83 -50.48 -13.19
CA VAL A 58 -110.50 -50.42 -12.52
C VAL A 58 -109.40 -51.00 -13.47
N VAL A 59 -108.14 -50.60 -13.30
CA VAL A 59 -106.88 -51.23 -13.83
C VAL A 59 -106.63 -51.29 -15.36
N ASP A 60 -105.82 -50.34 -15.84
CA ASP A 60 -104.39 -50.47 -16.25
C ASP A 60 -103.86 -51.39 -17.40
N PHE A 61 -102.69 -50.98 -17.94
CA PHE A 61 -101.66 -51.66 -18.76
C PHE A 61 -101.76 -51.90 -20.31
N THR A 62 -100.92 -51.13 -21.02
CA THR A 62 -100.04 -51.45 -22.19
C THR A 62 -100.53 -52.02 -23.53
N LEU A 63 -100.35 -51.19 -24.58
CA LEU A 63 -99.30 -51.26 -25.64
C LEU A 63 -99.22 -52.48 -26.63
N GLU A 64 -98.71 -52.16 -27.84
CA GLU A 64 -98.31 -53.02 -28.97
C GLU A 64 -99.39 -53.74 -29.84
N ASP A 65 -99.56 -53.17 -31.04
CA ASP A 65 -99.39 -53.81 -32.35
C ASP A 65 -100.43 -54.75 -33.05
N LEU A 66 -100.80 -54.25 -34.26
CA LEU A 66 -100.76 -54.92 -35.58
C LEU A 66 -101.92 -55.77 -36.15
N VAL A 67 -102.15 -55.50 -37.45
CA VAL A 67 -102.60 -56.39 -38.54
C VAL A 67 -104.10 -56.79 -38.63
N GLN A 68 -104.82 -56.11 -39.53
CA GLN A 68 -105.80 -56.76 -40.43
C GLN A 68 -105.03 -57.53 -41.52
N PRO A 69 -105.53 -58.69 -42.01
CA PRO A 69 -106.32 -58.62 -43.26
C PRO A 69 -107.39 -59.74 -43.50
N ASN A 70 -108.32 -59.42 -44.40
CA ASN A 70 -108.97 -60.29 -45.39
C ASN A 70 -109.89 -61.48 -45.00
N CYS A 71 -111.20 -61.22 -45.20
CA CYS A 71 -112.02 -61.82 -46.28
C CYS A 71 -113.02 -63.00 -46.04
N ASN A 72 -114.27 -62.70 -46.44
CA ASN A 72 -115.20 -63.51 -47.25
C ASN A 72 -115.97 -64.73 -46.68
N TYR A 73 -117.24 -64.49 -46.31
CA TYR A 73 -118.44 -65.25 -46.78
C TYR A 73 -119.59 -64.21 -46.96
N ARG A 74 -120.13 -63.96 -48.17
CA ARG A 74 -121.17 -64.71 -48.93
C ARG A 74 -122.52 -64.76 -48.17
N GLY A 75 -123.67 -64.30 -48.69
CA GLY A 75 -124.01 -63.67 -50.00
C GLY A 75 -125.55 -63.53 -50.17
N PHE A 76 -126.05 -63.26 -51.39
CA PHE A 76 -127.47 -63.00 -51.80
C PHE A 76 -128.03 -61.60 -51.44
N SER A 77 -128.86 -60.93 -52.28
CA SER A 77 -129.22 -61.14 -53.70
C SER A 77 -129.78 -59.85 -54.36
N ILE A 78 -129.59 -59.69 -55.68
CA ILE A 78 -130.37 -58.76 -56.54
C ILE A 78 -130.86 -59.53 -57.78
N CYS A 79 -132.18 -59.56 -58.02
CA CYS A 79 -132.92 -59.88 -59.27
C CYS A 79 -134.42 -60.12 -58.93
N LYS A 80 -135.45 -59.85 -59.74
CA LYS A 80 -135.64 -59.13 -61.04
C LYS A 80 -137.14 -58.61 -61.05
N LYS A 81 -138.03 -58.56 -62.06
CA LYS A 81 -138.12 -59.09 -63.44
C LYS A 81 -139.21 -58.37 -64.30
N ASN A 82 -138.80 -57.38 -65.11
CA ASN A 82 -139.42 -56.95 -66.38
C ASN A 82 -140.75 -56.15 -66.41
N ALA A 83 -140.89 -55.40 -67.52
CA ALA A 83 -142.11 -54.86 -68.17
C ALA A 83 -142.91 -53.73 -67.46
N GLY A 84 -143.37 -52.67 -68.15
CA GLY A 84 -143.00 -52.19 -69.50
C GLY A 84 -144.11 -51.40 -70.24
N LYS A 85 -143.67 -50.47 -71.11
CA LYS A 85 -144.42 -49.87 -72.25
C LYS A 85 -145.63 -48.94 -71.98
N THR A 86 -145.60 -47.78 -72.67
CA THR A 86 -146.65 -47.13 -73.52
C THR A 86 -148.13 -47.54 -73.38
N SER A 87 -149.15 -46.69 -73.58
CA SER A 87 -149.25 -45.24 -73.87
C SER A 87 -150.73 -44.85 -74.14
N CYS A 88 -151.07 -43.55 -74.03
CA CYS A 88 -152.11 -42.85 -74.82
C CYS A 88 -153.62 -43.23 -74.73
N GLN A 89 -154.43 -42.16 -74.78
CA GLN A 89 -155.69 -42.01 -75.53
C GLN A 89 -157.02 -42.69 -75.07
N ASP A 90 -157.82 -41.86 -74.38
CA ASP A 90 -159.01 -41.17 -74.93
C ASP A 90 -160.41 -41.83 -75.10
N PHE A 91 -161.38 -40.93 -74.91
CA PHE A 91 -162.74 -40.82 -75.48
C PHE A 91 -163.95 -41.66 -75.00
N GLN A 92 -164.90 -40.89 -74.44
CA GLN A 92 -166.36 -40.94 -74.69
C GLN A 92 -167.16 -42.09 -73.99
N ARG A 93 -168.49 -42.04 -73.82
CA ARG A 93 -169.50 -41.09 -74.33
C ARG A 93 -170.69 -40.87 -73.36
N LYS A 94 -171.22 -39.64 -73.35
CA LYS A 94 -172.60 -39.16 -73.04
C LYS A 94 -173.65 -40.15 -72.48
N SER A 95 -174.50 -39.63 -71.60
CA SER A 95 -175.97 -39.74 -71.77
C SER A 95 -176.62 -38.36 -71.59
N LYS A 96 -177.88 -38.20 -72.04
CA LYS A 96 -178.58 -36.91 -72.15
C LYS A 96 -180.09 -37.13 -72.09
N SER A 97 -180.82 -36.29 -71.36
CA SER A 97 -182.28 -36.13 -71.47
C SER A 97 -182.65 -34.65 -71.32
N TYR A 98 -183.82 -34.27 -71.82
CA TYR A 98 -184.24 -32.88 -72.08
C TYR A 98 -185.78 -32.82 -72.05
N SER A 99 -186.35 -31.63 -72.31
CA SER A 99 -187.77 -31.33 -72.66
C SER A 99 -188.79 -31.15 -71.52
N VAL A 100 -189.85 -30.32 -71.64
CA VAL A 100 -189.99 -28.99 -72.30
C VAL A 100 -191.31 -28.29 -71.86
N SER A 101 -191.31 -26.94 -71.74
CA SER A 101 -192.48 -26.03 -71.71
C SER A 101 -193.54 -26.21 -70.57
N THR A 102 -194.57 -25.37 -70.34
CA THR A 102 -195.19 -24.28 -71.13
C THR A 102 -195.89 -23.20 -70.25
N THR A 103 -195.75 -21.91 -70.61
CA THR A 103 -196.69 -20.74 -70.44
C THR A 103 -197.55 -20.46 -69.19
N CYS A 104 -197.48 -19.19 -68.75
CA CYS A 104 -198.57 -18.32 -68.25
C CYS A 104 -199.03 -18.41 -66.76
N ASP A 105 -199.98 -17.53 -66.41
CA ASP A 105 -200.16 -16.87 -65.10
C ASP A 105 -201.13 -17.53 -64.07
N LYS A 106 -200.82 -17.28 -62.77
CA LYS A 106 -201.72 -17.15 -61.58
C LYS A 106 -202.31 -18.35 -60.79
N THR A 107 -202.32 -18.16 -59.46
CA THR A 107 -203.07 -18.82 -58.33
C THR A 107 -202.41 -19.98 -57.55
N MET A 108 -203.11 -20.58 -56.57
CA MET A 108 -202.64 -20.66 -55.15
C MET A 108 -202.77 -22.05 -54.47
N LYS A 109 -201.83 -22.36 -53.54
CA LYS A 109 -201.87 -23.37 -52.43
C LYS A 109 -202.05 -24.88 -52.72
N GLU A 110 -201.09 -25.70 -52.27
CA GLU A 110 -201.24 -26.99 -51.52
C GLU A 110 -199.83 -27.60 -51.27
N ASN A 111 -199.30 -27.58 -50.03
CA ASN A 111 -197.83 -27.70 -49.84
C ASN A 111 -197.34 -28.27 -48.48
N GLU A 112 -198.01 -29.29 -47.92
CA GLU A 112 -197.79 -29.66 -46.49
C GLU A 112 -197.26 -31.10 -46.24
N HIS A 113 -197.75 -32.12 -46.96
CA HIS A 113 -197.49 -33.54 -46.60
C HIS A 113 -196.07 -34.06 -46.90
N LEU A 114 -195.28 -33.39 -47.76
CA LEU A 114 -193.95 -33.88 -48.17
C LEU A 114 -192.83 -33.61 -47.16
N LYS A 115 -193.08 -32.86 -46.09
CA LYS A 115 -192.04 -32.27 -45.23
C LYS A 115 -191.41 -33.28 -44.26
N GLU A 116 -192.23 -33.95 -43.46
CA GLU A 116 -191.79 -34.80 -42.32
C GLU A 116 -190.85 -35.95 -42.72
N LYS A 117 -190.95 -36.42 -43.96
CA LYS A 117 -190.16 -37.56 -44.48
C LYS A 117 -188.74 -37.16 -44.92
N LEU A 118 -188.46 -35.86 -45.00
CA LEU A 118 -187.14 -35.31 -45.36
C LEU A 118 -186.22 -35.22 -44.13
N ASP A 119 -186.77 -34.81 -42.98
CA ASP A 119 -186.01 -34.44 -41.78
C ASP A 119 -185.21 -35.63 -41.21
N ALA A 120 -185.82 -36.83 -41.16
CA ALA A 120 -185.17 -38.05 -40.67
C ALA A 120 -183.92 -38.49 -41.48
N LEU A 121 -183.81 -38.09 -42.75
CA LEU A 121 -182.63 -38.38 -43.60
C LEU A 121 -181.51 -37.33 -43.45
N HIS A 122 -181.83 -36.14 -42.93
CA HIS A 122 -180.82 -35.12 -42.63
C HIS A 122 -180.04 -35.45 -41.35
N GLU A 123 -180.70 -35.96 -40.32
CA GLU A 123 -180.07 -36.29 -39.02
C GLU A 123 -178.98 -37.37 -39.15
N GLN A 124 -179.24 -38.43 -39.94
CA GLN A 124 -178.26 -39.50 -40.16
C GLN A 124 -177.03 -39.02 -40.95
N ASN A 125 -177.19 -38.08 -41.88
CA ASN A 125 -176.07 -37.47 -42.61
C ASN A 125 -175.20 -36.59 -41.70
N ALA A 126 -175.81 -35.82 -40.79
CA ALA A 126 -175.08 -34.92 -39.90
C ALA A 126 -174.05 -35.66 -39.02
N SER A 127 -174.40 -36.85 -38.53
CA SER A 127 -173.50 -37.68 -37.70
C SER A 127 -172.23 -38.10 -38.45
N LEU A 128 -172.37 -38.64 -39.68
CA LEU A 128 -171.24 -39.08 -40.50
C LEU A 128 -170.36 -37.90 -40.96
N THR A 129 -170.95 -36.72 -41.21
CA THR A 129 -170.18 -35.50 -41.54
C THR A 129 -169.28 -35.08 -40.38
N SER A 130 -169.77 -35.14 -39.13
CA SER A 130 -168.98 -34.80 -37.94
C SER A 130 -167.74 -35.71 -37.77
N GLN A 131 -167.92 -37.02 -37.94
CA GLN A 131 -166.83 -37.99 -37.79
C GLN A 131 -165.72 -37.81 -38.84
N ASN A 132 -166.08 -37.48 -40.09
CA ASN A 132 -165.13 -37.18 -41.15
C ASN A 132 -164.31 -35.91 -40.86
N HIS A 133 -164.93 -34.86 -40.31
CA HIS A 133 -164.20 -33.65 -39.91
C HIS A 133 -163.18 -33.91 -38.79
N TYR A 134 -163.51 -34.73 -37.79
CA TYR A 134 -162.55 -35.08 -36.73
C TYR A 134 -161.30 -35.80 -37.26
N LEU A 135 -161.49 -36.79 -38.15
CA LEU A 135 -160.38 -37.52 -38.76
C LEU A 135 -159.52 -36.60 -39.66
N LYS A 136 -160.15 -35.72 -40.45
CA LYS A 136 -159.45 -34.75 -41.29
C LYS A 136 -158.52 -33.85 -40.47
N ASN A 137 -159.05 -33.18 -39.43
CA ASN A 137 -158.24 -32.28 -38.60
C ASN A 137 -157.03 -32.99 -37.99
N ARG A 138 -157.18 -34.25 -37.53
CA ARG A 138 -156.08 -34.98 -36.89
C ARG A 138 -154.97 -35.38 -37.87
N VAL A 139 -155.28 -35.59 -39.14
CA VAL A 139 -154.27 -35.76 -40.21
C VAL A 139 -153.56 -34.44 -40.50
N GLU A 140 -154.30 -33.33 -40.56
CA GLU A 140 -153.73 -31.99 -40.81
C GLU A 140 -152.77 -31.55 -39.69
N THR A 141 -153.06 -31.85 -38.41
CA THR A 141 -152.15 -31.58 -37.28
C THR A 141 -150.82 -32.33 -37.40
N MET A 142 -150.85 -33.67 -37.60
CA MET A 142 -149.62 -34.47 -37.70
C MET A 142 -148.75 -34.06 -38.89
N ASN A 143 -149.37 -33.61 -39.99
CA ASN A 143 -148.64 -33.16 -41.17
C ASN A 143 -147.94 -31.80 -40.91
N PHE A 144 -148.54 -30.92 -40.10
CA PHE A 144 -147.92 -29.66 -39.68
C PHE A 144 -146.71 -29.90 -38.76
N GLU A 145 -146.83 -30.80 -37.77
CA GLU A 145 -145.73 -31.19 -36.88
C GLU A 145 -144.55 -31.79 -37.66
N LEU A 146 -144.82 -32.65 -38.64
CA LEU A 146 -143.81 -33.25 -39.52
C LEU A 146 -143.06 -32.19 -40.36
N ILE A 147 -143.78 -31.22 -40.92
CA ILE A 147 -143.18 -30.10 -41.68
C ILE A 147 -142.30 -29.23 -40.76
N GLN A 148 -142.77 -28.94 -39.54
CA GLN A 148 -141.99 -28.18 -38.57
C GLN A 148 -140.70 -28.91 -38.17
N SER A 149 -140.77 -30.24 -37.97
CA SER A 149 -139.61 -31.09 -37.69
C SER A 149 -138.58 -31.07 -38.83
N ASN A 150 -139.02 -31.33 -40.07
CA ASN A 150 -138.15 -31.34 -41.24
C ASN A 150 -137.48 -29.98 -41.50
N THR A 151 -138.21 -28.88 -41.26
CA THR A 151 -137.65 -27.52 -41.38
C THR A 151 -136.53 -27.29 -40.35
N ARG A 152 -136.70 -27.80 -39.13
CA ARG A 152 -135.71 -27.68 -38.05
C ARG A 152 -134.47 -28.55 -38.29
N ILE A 153 -134.65 -29.75 -38.85
CA ILE A 153 -133.54 -30.62 -39.27
C ILE A 153 -132.73 -29.93 -40.37
N SER A 154 -133.38 -29.45 -41.44
CA SER A 154 -132.67 -28.84 -42.58
C SER A 154 -131.90 -27.55 -42.19
N TYR A 155 -132.41 -26.78 -41.22
CA TYR A 155 -131.68 -25.66 -40.62
C TYR A 155 -130.39 -26.12 -39.89
N LEU A 156 -130.47 -27.20 -39.09
CA LEU A 156 -129.32 -27.76 -38.39
C LEU A 156 -128.30 -28.39 -39.35
N GLU A 157 -128.75 -29.06 -40.40
CA GLU A 157 -127.88 -29.60 -41.47
C GLU A 157 -127.13 -28.46 -42.21
N SER A 158 -127.83 -27.37 -42.54
CA SER A 158 -127.21 -26.19 -43.13
C SER A 158 -126.17 -25.55 -42.22
N THR A 159 -126.46 -25.47 -40.91
CA THR A 159 -125.53 -24.94 -39.89
C THR A 159 -124.33 -25.86 -39.67
N LEU A 160 -124.53 -27.18 -39.67
CA LEU A 160 -123.44 -28.15 -39.58
C LEU A 160 -122.54 -28.10 -40.83
N GLY A 161 -123.14 -27.87 -42.00
CA GLY A 161 -122.42 -27.68 -43.27
C GLY A 161 -121.49 -26.46 -43.27
N THR A 162 -121.92 -25.32 -42.70
CA THR A 162 -121.03 -24.14 -42.57
C THR A 162 -119.91 -24.37 -41.54
N HIS A 163 -120.18 -25.06 -40.43
CA HIS A 163 -119.14 -25.46 -39.49
C HIS A 163 -118.10 -26.42 -40.11
N LEU A 164 -118.53 -27.41 -40.89
CA LEU A 164 -117.65 -28.34 -41.62
C LEU A 164 -116.69 -27.66 -42.60
N VAL A 165 -117.03 -26.49 -43.14
CA VAL A 165 -116.14 -25.68 -44.01
C VAL A 165 -115.19 -24.79 -43.21
N SER A 166 -115.48 -24.50 -41.93
CA SER A 166 -114.61 -23.71 -41.05
C SER A 166 -113.53 -24.54 -40.34
N ILE A 167 -113.83 -25.80 -39.98
CA ILE A 167 -112.90 -26.70 -39.27
C ILE A 167 -111.55 -26.88 -39.99
N PRO A 168 -111.47 -27.10 -41.33
CA PRO A 168 -110.18 -27.18 -42.03
C PRO A 168 -109.35 -25.90 -41.92
N LYS A 169 -109.99 -24.73 -41.99
CA LYS A 169 -109.32 -23.42 -41.89
C LYS A 169 -108.79 -23.15 -40.49
N LEU A 170 -109.57 -23.51 -39.46
CA LEU A 170 -109.12 -23.43 -38.06
C LEU A 170 -107.94 -24.38 -37.81
N LYS A 171 -107.97 -25.59 -38.39
CA LYS A 171 -106.84 -26.53 -38.29
C LYS A 171 -105.59 -26.04 -39.03
N GLU A 172 -105.75 -25.43 -40.19
CA GLU A 172 -104.66 -24.78 -40.94
C GLU A 172 -104.09 -23.58 -40.18
N GLN A 173 -104.94 -22.76 -39.54
CA GLN A 173 -104.51 -21.68 -38.66
C GLN A 173 -103.75 -22.20 -37.42
N ILE A 174 -104.21 -23.29 -36.80
CA ILE A 174 -103.49 -23.94 -35.68
C ILE A 174 -102.11 -24.41 -36.13
N VAL A 175 -102.00 -25.14 -37.26
CA VAL A 175 -100.70 -25.61 -37.78
C VAL A 175 -99.76 -24.44 -38.14
N ASN A 176 -100.30 -23.34 -38.67
CA ASN A 176 -99.50 -22.14 -38.96
C ASN A 176 -99.04 -21.44 -37.67
N LEU A 177 -99.87 -21.38 -36.63
CA LEU A 177 -99.49 -20.84 -35.31
C LEU A 177 -98.51 -21.76 -34.57
N GLU A 178 -98.65 -23.08 -34.66
CA GLU A 178 -97.68 -24.06 -34.15
C GLU A 178 -96.32 -23.91 -34.84
N ALA A 179 -96.32 -23.70 -36.16
CA ALA A 179 -95.10 -23.42 -36.93
C ALA A 179 -94.50 -22.04 -36.59
N GLU A 180 -95.31 -21.01 -36.37
CA GLU A 180 -94.86 -19.69 -35.95
C GLU A 180 -94.28 -19.71 -34.53
N VAL A 181 -94.95 -20.34 -33.58
CA VAL A 181 -94.44 -20.54 -32.20
C VAL A 181 -93.15 -21.38 -32.22
N SER A 182 -93.07 -22.43 -33.04
CA SER A 182 -91.84 -23.22 -33.19
C SER A 182 -90.70 -22.41 -33.83
N ALA A 183 -90.99 -21.49 -34.75
CA ALA A 183 -90.01 -20.58 -35.32
C ALA A 183 -89.55 -19.52 -34.31
N GLN A 184 -90.48 -18.95 -33.53
CA GLN A 184 -90.19 -17.99 -32.47
C GLN A 184 -89.37 -18.61 -31.34
N ASP A 185 -89.73 -19.81 -30.85
CA ASP A 185 -88.97 -20.58 -29.86
C ASP A 185 -87.54 -20.86 -30.36
N LYS A 186 -87.38 -21.28 -31.62
CA LYS A 186 -86.05 -21.44 -32.21
C LYS A 186 -85.26 -20.14 -32.24
N ILE A 187 -85.87 -19.02 -32.63
CA ILE A 187 -85.23 -17.69 -32.63
C ILE A 187 -84.86 -17.26 -31.20
N LEU A 188 -85.67 -17.61 -30.20
CA LEU A 188 -85.41 -17.35 -28.79
C LEU A 188 -84.19 -18.12 -28.31
N ARG A 189 -84.11 -19.44 -28.55
CA ARG A 189 -82.93 -20.25 -28.22
C ARG A 189 -81.68 -19.79 -28.98
N ASP A 190 -81.82 -19.50 -30.29
CA ASP A 190 -80.75 -18.90 -31.10
C ASP A 190 -80.30 -17.53 -30.54
N ALA A 191 -81.11 -16.81 -29.77
CA ALA A 191 -80.75 -15.56 -29.11
C ALA A 191 -80.16 -15.77 -27.70
N GLU A 192 -80.65 -16.76 -26.95
CA GLU A 192 -80.10 -17.17 -25.65
C GLU A 192 -78.68 -17.74 -25.80
N ASP A 193 -78.45 -18.62 -26.78
CA ASP A 193 -77.10 -19.13 -27.11
C ASP A 193 -76.14 -18.00 -27.47
N LYS A 194 -76.61 -16.99 -28.22
CA LYS A 194 -75.81 -15.78 -28.53
C LYS A 194 -75.57 -14.91 -27.29
N LEU A 195 -76.54 -14.82 -26.37
CA LEU A 195 -76.41 -14.08 -25.12
C LEU A 195 -75.36 -14.73 -24.21
N ASP A 196 -75.39 -16.05 -24.05
CA ASP A 196 -74.42 -16.78 -23.22
C ASP A 196 -73.04 -16.89 -23.88
N GLN A 197 -72.95 -16.99 -25.20
CA GLN A 197 -71.69 -16.83 -25.93
C GLN A 197 -71.12 -15.40 -25.73
N SER A 198 -71.96 -14.37 -25.76
CA SER A 198 -71.57 -12.98 -25.49
C SER A 198 -71.10 -12.80 -24.05
N ARG A 199 -71.85 -13.31 -23.05
CA ARG A 199 -71.47 -13.31 -21.62
C ARG A 199 -70.14 -14.01 -21.39
N LYS A 200 -69.93 -15.20 -21.95
CA LYS A 200 -68.68 -15.95 -21.87
C LYS A 200 -67.50 -15.15 -22.45
N THR A 201 -67.68 -14.59 -23.64
CA THR A 201 -66.66 -13.74 -24.27
C THR A 201 -66.41 -12.46 -23.45
N GLY A 202 -67.42 -11.93 -22.78
CA GLY A 202 -67.30 -10.82 -21.82
C GLY A 202 -66.44 -11.20 -20.61
N ILE A 203 -66.70 -12.35 -19.98
CA ILE A 203 -65.91 -12.88 -18.85
C ILE A 203 -64.45 -13.15 -19.28
N GLU A 204 -64.23 -13.68 -20.48
CA GLU A 204 -62.88 -13.90 -21.03
C GLU A 204 -62.14 -12.56 -21.25
N ARG A 205 -62.82 -11.53 -21.76
CA ARG A 205 -62.26 -10.17 -21.90
C ARG A 205 -62.01 -9.48 -20.56
N GLU A 206 -62.91 -9.62 -19.58
CA GLU A 206 -62.71 -9.10 -18.21
C GLU A 206 -61.49 -9.75 -17.55
N ASN A 207 -61.33 -11.06 -17.68
CA ASN A 207 -60.15 -11.79 -17.19
C ASN A 207 -58.86 -11.32 -17.86
N MET A 208 -58.87 -11.06 -19.18
CA MET A 208 -57.72 -10.49 -19.88
C MET A 208 -57.43 -9.05 -19.42
N LEU A 209 -58.47 -8.23 -19.22
CA LEU A 209 -58.33 -6.87 -18.69
C LEU A 209 -57.75 -6.87 -17.27
N GLN A 210 -58.12 -7.83 -16.41
CA GLN A 210 -57.53 -7.98 -15.08
C GLN A 210 -56.06 -8.41 -15.13
N ARG A 211 -55.67 -9.29 -16.07
CA ARG A 211 -54.25 -9.62 -16.32
C ARG A 211 -53.48 -8.37 -16.74
N TYR A 212 -53.91 -7.68 -17.79
CA TYR A 212 -53.25 -6.44 -18.23
C TYR A 212 -53.21 -5.35 -17.14
N LYS A 213 -54.25 -5.21 -16.31
CA LYS A 213 -54.24 -4.31 -15.13
C LYS A 213 -53.20 -4.73 -14.07
N LYS A 214 -52.96 -6.03 -13.88
CA LYS A 214 -51.91 -6.56 -12.98
C LYS A 214 -50.53 -6.36 -13.59
N ASP A 215 -50.36 -6.69 -14.86
CA ASP A 215 -49.07 -6.64 -15.55
C ASP A 215 -48.61 -5.18 -15.76
N TYR A 216 -49.54 -4.25 -15.99
CA TYR A 216 -49.27 -2.81 -15.97
C TYR A 216 -48.76 -2.32 -14.60
N ARG A 217 -49.34 -2.79 -13.48
CA ARG A 217 -48.83 -2.48 -12.13
C ARG A 217 -47.43 -3.04 -11.92
N ASN A 218 -47.19 -4.29 -12.34
CA ASN A 218 -45.88 -4.93 -12.25
C ASN A 218 -44.84 -4.14 -13.06
N LEU A 219 -45.14 -3.79 -14.31
CA LEU A 219 -44.27 -3.01 -15.19
C LEU A 219 -44.00 -1.62 -14.62
N LYS A 220 -45.00 -0.95 -14.04
CA LYS A 220 -44.83 0.34 -13.33
C LYS A 220 -43.89 0.21 -12.13
N MET A 221 -44.00 -0.86 -11.34
CA MET A 221 -43.08 -1.12 -10.22
C MET A 221 -41.65 -1.42 -10.70
N VAL A 222 -41.49 -2.20 -11.77
CA VAL A 222 -40.18 -2.49 -12.38
C VAL A 222 -39.54 -1.22 -12.95
N LEU A 223 -40.30 -0.36 -13.62
CA LEU A 223 -39.82 0.95 -14.09
C LEU A 223 -39.37 1.86 -12.93
N ILE A 224 -40.13 1.90 -11.83
CA ILE A 224 -39.76 2.67 -10.63
C ILE A 224 -38.46 2.14 -10.02
N GLU A 225 -38.30 0.82 -9.86
CA GLU A 225 -37.08 0.27 -9.25
C GLU A 225 -35.87 0.35 -10.19
N ARG A 226 -36.04 0.14 -11.50
CA ARG A 226 -34.99 0.37 -12.53
C ARG A 226 -34.56 1.85 -12.56
N SER A 227 -35.50 2.79 -12.34
CA SER A 227 -35.18 4.21 -12.19
C SER A 227 -34.38 4.50 -10.91
N LYS A 228 -34.74 3.92 -9.75
CA LYS A 228 -33.93 4.03 -8.52
C LYS A 228 -32.54 3.41 -8.67
N GLN A 229 -32.44 2.25 -9.30
CA GLN A 229 -31.14 1.61 -9.59
C GLN A 229 -30.28 2.47 -10.52
N GLY A 230 -30.88 3.07 -11.56
CA GLY A 230 -30.22 4.03 -12.44
C GLY A 230 -29.66 5.23 -11.67
N LYS A 231 -30.45 5.83 -10.76
CA LYS A 231 -29.98 6.92 -9.88
C LYS A 231 -28.82 6.49 -8.98
N ARG A 232 -28.92 5.35 -8.29
CA ARG A 232 -27.81 4.83 -7.45
C ARG A 232 -26.54 4.60 -8.25
N ALA A 233 -26.65 4.06 -9.47
CA ALA A 233 -25.50 3.85 -10.36
C ALA A 233 -24.91 5.17 -10.87
N GLU A 234 -25.75 6.18 -11.13
CA GLU A 234 -25.30 7.53 -11.51
C GLU A 234 -24.64 8.27 -10.34
N GLU A 235 -25.20 8.16 -9.12
CA GLU A 235 -24.63 8.67 -7.88
C GLU A 235 -23.24 8.03 -7.63
N GLN A 236 -23.14 6.70 -7.70
CA GLN A 236 -21.86 5.97 -7.61
C GLN A 236 -20.88 6.34 -8.72
N ARG A 237 -21.34 6.57 -9.95
CA ARG A 237 -20.49 7.05 -11.06
C ARG A 237 -19.96 8.47 -10.79
N ASN A 238 -20.79 9.36 -10.24
CA ASN A 238 -20.39 10.72 -9.89
C ASN A 238 -19.44 10.76 -8.69
N GLU A 239 -19.65 9.91 -7.68
CA GLU A 239 -18.75 9.73 -6.55
C GLU A 239 -17.40 9.15 -6.99
N ALA A 240 -17.40 8.11 -7.83
CA ALA A 240 -16.18 7.56 -8.42
C ALA A 240 -15.43 8.57 -9.30
N LEU A 241 -16.15 9.43 -10.03
CA LEU A 241 -15.56 10.53 -10.80
C LEU A 241 -14.92 11.58 -9.88
N LEU A 242 -15.60 12.01 -8.82
CA LEU A 242 -15.08 12.96 -7.84
C LEU A 242 -13.82 12.42 -7.15
N ASN A 243 -13.85 11.14 -6.73
CA ASN A 243 -12.70 10.46 -6.15
C ASN A 243 -11.53 10.34 -7.15
N ALA A 244 -11.81 10.11 -8.44
CA ALA A 244 -10.78 10.10 -9.48
C ALA A 244 -10.21 11.51 -9.76
N GLU A 245 -11.03 12.55 -9.72
CA GLU A 245 -10.57 13.95 -9.81
C GLU A 245 -9.71 14.35 -8.60
N GLU A 246 -10.11 13.97 -7.38
CA GLU A 246 -9.33 14.19 -6.16
C GLU A 246 -8.01 13.43 -6.17
N LEU A 247 -8.02 12.16 -6.58
CA LEU A 247 -6.81 11.37 -6.78
C LEU A 247 -5.90 12.00 -7.85
N THR A 248 -6.46 12.51 -8.95
CA THR A 248 -5.73 13.24 -10.00
C THR A 248 -5.14 14.55 -9.46
N ARG A 249 -5.88 15.28 -8.62
CA ARG A 249 -5.45 16.52 -7.96
C ARG A 249 -4.32 16.26 -6.94
N ALA A 250 -4.41 15.15 -6.21
CA ALA A 250 -3.37 14.66 -5.30
C ALA A 250 -2.11 14.21 -6.07
N PHE A 251 -2.26 13.45 -7.16
CA PHE A 251 -1.14 13.07 -8.05
C PHE A 251 -0.48 14.30 -8.68
N LYS A 252 -1.25 15.31 -9.10
CA LYS A 252 -0.71 16.57 -9.61
C LYS A 252 0.10 17.30 -8.53
N LYS A 253 -0.43 17.44 -7.30
CA LYS A 253 0.29 18.05 -6.18
C LYS A 253 1.55 17.26 -5.81
N TYR A 254 1.50 15.93 -5.79
CA TYR A 254 2.67 15.08 -5.58
C TYR A 254 3.72 15.23 -6.68
N LYS A 255 3.28 15.35 -7.95
CA LYS A 255 4.16 15.63 -9.09
C LYS A 255 4.81 17.00 -8.96
N GLU A 256 4.05 18.03 -8.56
CA GLU A 256 4.56 19.39 -8.31
C GLU A 256 5.59 19.40 -7.16
N GLU A 257 5.28 18.79 -6.01
CA GLU A 257 6.21 18.63 -4.89
C GLU A 257 7.46 17.82 -5.23
N THR A 258 7.35 16.78 -6.07
CA THR A 258 8.52 16.00 -6.50
C THR A 258 9.35 16.73 -7.54
N THR A 259 8.75 17.55 -8.42
CA THR A 259 9.51 18.47 -9.28
C THR A 259 10.20 19.57 -8.46
N GLU A 260 9.55 20.14 -7.45
CA GLU A 260 10.16 21.15 -6.56
C GLU A 260 11.33 20.56 -5.75
N LYS A 261 11.18 19.33 -5.22
CA LYS A 261 12.26 18.59 -4.56
C LYS A 261 13.41 18.28 -5.53
N LEU A 262 13.12 17.87 -6.75
CA LEU A 262 14.13 17.59 -7.79
C LEU A 262 14.86 18.88 -8.24
N GLU A 263 14.16 20.01 -8.29
CA GLU A 263 14.75 21.30 -8.65
C GLU A 263 15.66 21.82 -7.52
N LYS A 264 15.24 21.71 -6.25
CA LYS A 264 16.11 21.97 -5.10
C LYS A 264 17.33 21.06 -5.06
N VAL A 265 17.18 19.78 -5.37
CA VAL A 265 18.33 18.85 -5.47
C VAL A 265 19.29 19.26 -6.58
N LYS A 266 18.80 19.80 -7.72
CA LYS A 266 19.66 20.36 -8.78
C LYS A 266 20.34 21.67 -8.37
N GLU A 267 19.66 22.53 -7.60
CA GLU A 267 20.28 23.73 -7.03
C GLU A 267 21.38 23.37 -6.02
N GLU A 268 21.13 22.38 -5.16
CA GLU A 268 22.12 21.81 -4.24
C GLU A 268 23.27 21.11 -4.98
N GLU A 269 22.99 20.37 -6.05
CA GLU A 269 23.99 19.77 -6.95
C GLU A 269 24.89 20.84 -7.58
N LEU A 270 24.32 21.92 -8.14
CA LEU A 270 25.07 23.06 -8.68
C LEU A 270 25.85 23.84 -7.61
N VAL A 271 25.43 23.80 -6.34
CA VAL A 271 26.18 24.37 -5.20
C VAL A 271 27.30 23.43 -4.76
N LEU A 272 27.07 22.12 -4.76
CA LEU A 272 28.06 21.09 -4.47
C LEU A 272 29.13 21.01 -5.55
N GLU A 273 28.77 21.12 -6.83
CA GLU A 273 29.70 21.23 -7.96
C GLU A 273 30.60 22.46 -7.81
N LYS A 274 30.04 23.64 -7.51
CA LYS A 274 30.82 24.85 -7.24
C LYS A 274 31.75 24.69 -6.03
N ARG A 275 31.31 24.00 -4.97
CA ARG A 275 32.16 23.66 -3.82
C ARG A 275 33.26 22.67 -4.20
N LEU A 276 32.97 21.64 -5.00
CA LEU A 276 33.90 20.64 -5.49
C LEU A 276 34.98 21.29 -6.36
N ILE A 277 34.59 22.14 -7.33
CA ILE A 277 35.49 22.94 -8.16
C ILE A 277 36.37 23.87 -7.31
N ASN A 278 35.85 24.44 -6.20
CA ASN A 278 36.68 25.24 -5.30
C ASN A 278 37.65 24.37 -4.48
N CYS A 279 37.21 23.22 -3.97
CA CYS A 279 38.07 22.26 -3.27
C CYS A 279 39.16 21.70 -4.19
N GLU A 280 38.85 21.46 -5.47
CA GLU A 280 39.81 21.05 -6.50
C GLU A 280 40.83 22.17 -6.75
N LYS A 281 40.40 23.43 -6.89
CA LYS A 281 41.31 24.59 -7.00
C LYS A 281 42.15 24.84 -5.75
N GLU A 282 41.68 24.46 -4.57
CA GLU A 282 42.47 24.52 -3.32
C GLU A 282 43.45 23.35 -3.21
N LYS A 283 43.05 22.15 -3.65
CA LYS A 283 43.91 20.97 -3.85
C LYS A 283 44.99 21.23 -4.90
N GLU A 284 44.69 21.93 -5.99
CA GLU A 284 45.67 22.38 -6.98
C GLU A 284 46.68 23.34 -6.35
N LYS A 285 46.23 24.40 -5.67
CA LYS A 285 47.12 25.34 -4.95
C LYS A 285 47.96 24.67 -3.85
N LEU A 286 47.41 23.65 -3.18
CA LEU A 286 48.16 22.84 -2.22
C LEU A 286 49.17 21.94 -2.92
N ASN A 287 48.82 21.34 -4.07
CA ASN A 287 49.74 20.55 -4.89
C ASN A 287 50.86 21.42 -5.49
N GLU A 288 50.57 22.64 -5.95
CA GLU A 288 51.56 23.64 -6.36
C GLU A 288 52.55 23.95 -5.23
N LYS A 289 52.06 24.14 -4.00
CA LYS A 289 52.90 24.30 -2.80
C LYS A 289 53.70 23.04 -2.47
N CYS A 290 53.12 21.85 -2.59
CA CYS A 290 53.84 20.59 -2.41
C CYS A 290 54.93 20.40 -3.49
N VAL A 291 54.70 20.89 -4.71
CA VAL A 291 55.68 20.91 -5.81
C VAL A 291 56.74 21.99 -5.60
N SER A 292 56.41 23.15 -5.02
CA SER A 292 57.43 24.14 -4.62
C SER A 292 58.28 23.61 -3.48
N TYR A 293 57.67 23.12 -2.39
CA TYR A 293 58.41 22.52 -1.27
C TYR A 293 59.22 21.29 -1.68
N ARG A 294 58.78 20.52 -2.68
CA ARG A 294 59.61 19.45 -3.27
C ARG A 294 60.82 20.03 -3.98
N LYS A 295 60.66 21.05 -4.84
CA LYS A 295 61.80 21.73 -5.49
C LYS A 295 62.74 22.38 -4.47
N ASP A 296 62.21 23.00 -3.42
CA ASP A 296 63.00 23.60 -2.34
C ASP A 296 63.80 22.52 -1.59
N LEU A 297 63.21 21.33 -1.38
CA LEU A 297 63.87 20.16 -0.81
C LEU A 297 64.89 19.54 -1.77
N ASP A 298 64.58 19.40 -3.06
CA ASP A 298 65.50 18.93 -4.10
C ASP A 298 66.75 19.84 -4.18
N ILE A 299 66.54 21.17 -4.09
CA ILE A 299 67.60 22.18 -4.02
C ILE A 299 68.40 22.04 -2.72
N LEU A 300 67.75 21.82 -1.57
CA LEU A 300 68.42 21.65 -0.29
C LEU A 300 69.20 20.33 -0.20
N GLU A 301 68.70 19.25 -0.82
CA GLU A 301 69.41 17.98 -0.97
C GLU A 301 70.61 18.10 -1.90
N GLU A 302 70.50 18.86 -2.99
CA GLU A 302 71.61 19.17 -3.90
C GLU A 302 72.65 20.07 -3.21
N GLN A 303 72.25 21.06 -2.42
CA GLN A 303 73.15 21.83 -1.55
C GLN A 303 73.83 20.94 -0.50
N LEU A 304 73.10 20.00 0.12
CA LEU A 304 73.68 19.00 1.02
C LEU A 304 74.60 18.00 0.32
N ARG A 305 74.39 17.73 -0.97
CA ARG A 305 75.26 16.89 -1.82
C ARG A 305 76.56 17.62 -2.12
N GLN A 306 76.48 18.88 -2.57
CA GLN A 306 77.62 19.76 -2.79
C GLN A 306 78.42 19.96 -1.49
N LEU A 307 77.76 20.29 -0.37
CA LEU A 307 78.42 20.39 0.94
C LEU A 307 79.04 19.07 1.40
N LYS A 308 78.48 17.90 1.06
CA LYS A 308 79.11 16.59 1.35
C LYS A 308 80.34 16.34 0.48
N GLU A 309 80.30 16.74 -0.78
CA GLU A 309 81.41 16.61 -1.72
C GLU A 309 82.55 17.59 -1.38
N GLU A 310 82.23 18.82 -0.96
CA GLU A 310 83.17 19.76 -0.34
C GLU A 310 83.74 19.24 1.00
N ASN A 311 82.92 18.60 1.84
CA ASN A 311 83.40 17.91 3.05
C ASN A 311 84.19 16.62 2.73
N HIS A 312 84.19 16.12 1.49
CA HIS A 312 85.07 15.04 1.04
C HIS A 312 86.35 15.60 0.44
N SER A 313 86.30 16.63 -0.42
CA SER A 313 87.51 17.27 -0.95
C SER A 313 88.36 17.87 0.17
N THR A 314 87.77 18.66 1.07
CA THR A 314 88.49 19.20 2.24
C THR A 314 88.99 18.10 3.19
N LYS A 315 88.31 16.95 3.28
CA LYS A 315 88.79 15.81 4.08
C LYS A 315 89.95 15.07 3.42
N GLU A 316 89.99 14.95 2.09
CA GLU A 316 91.16 14.45 1.36
C GLU A 316 92.32 15.46 1.36
N GLU A 317 92.05 16.77 1.33
CA GLU A 317 93.05 17.82 1.56
C GLU A 317 93.62 17.74 2.98
N ILE A 318 92.78 17.59 4.01
CA ILE A 318 93.20 17.39 5.40
C ILE A 318 93.99 16.08 5.55
N LYS A 319 93.62 14.99 4.88
CA LYS A 319 94.44 13.76 4.82
C LYS A 319 95.78 14.00 4.15
N SER A 320 95.82 14.73 3.03
CA SER A 320 97.05 15.07 2.29
C SER A 320 97.97 15.97 3.13
N LEU A 321 97.42 16.95 3.84
CA LEU A 321 98.13 17.79 4.80
C LEU A 321 98.59 16.98 6.01
N ASN A 322 97.77 16.08 6.56
CA ASN A 322 98.17 15.20 7.67
C ASN A 322 99.24 14.19 7.25
N ALA A 323 99.24 13.69 6.02
CA ALA A 323 100.30 12.85 5.47
C ALA A 323 101.61 13.64 5.35
N LYS A 324 101.58 14.86 4.78
CA LYS A 324 102.73 15.78 4.76
C LYS A 324 103.19 16.19 6.15
N ASN A 325 102.28 16.30 7.12
CA ASN A 325 102.62 16.64 8.50
C ASN A 325 103.24 15.43 9.22
N ALA A 326 102.77 14.21 8.97
CA ALA A 326 103.40 12.98 9.44
C ALA A 326 104.78 12.76 8.79
N GLU A 327 104.94 13.12 7.51
CA GLU A 327 106.23 13.14 6.81
C GLU A 327 107.18 14.20 7.40
N MET A 328 106.70 15.42 7.68
CA MET A 328 107.48 16.43 8.40
C MET A 328 107.80 16.02 9.85
N VAL A 329 106.91 15.34 10.56
CA VAL A 329 107.17 14.80 11.90
C VAL A 329 108.17 13.63 11.85
N SER A 330 108.15 12.81 10.79
CA SER A 330 109.16 11.77 10.55
C SER A 330 110.53 12.40 10.24
N MET A 331 110.57 13.44 9.41
CA MET A 331 111.78 14.22 9.14
C MET A 331 112.31 14.93 10.40
N LEU A 332 111.41 15.50 11.22
CA LEU A 332 111.77 16.11 12.50
C LEU A 332 112.33 15.07 13.48
N ALA A 333 111.66 13.92 13.63
CA ALA A 333 112.15 12.82 14.46
C ALA A 333 113.50 12.27 13.97
N GLN A 334 113.75 12.25 12.65
CA GLN A 334 115.06 11.92 12.09
C GLN A 334 116.10 13.02 12.40
N THR A 335 115.75 14.30 12.35
CA THR A 335 116.66 15.37 12.78
C THR A 335 116.89 15.39 14.29
N ASP A 336 115.90 15.06 15.11
CA ASP A 336 116.01 14.97 16.56
C ASP A 336 116.86 13.77 16.96
N GLN A 337 116.71 12.62 16.28
CA GLN A 337 117.62 11.48 16.40
C GLN A 337 119.04 11.85 15.96
N LYS A 338 119.20 12.66 14.91
CA LYS A 338 120.52 13.17 14.45
C LYS A 338 121.13 14.16 15.44
N ILE A 339 120.32 14.99 16.08
CA ILE A 339 120.72 15.88 17.17
C ILE A 339 121.16 15.04 18.36
N PHE A 340 120.39 14.03 18.78
CA PHE A 340 120.73 13.12 19.88
C PHE A 340 122.04 12.35 19.61
N GLU A 341 122.27 11.88 18.39
CA GLU A 341 123.56 11.31 17.98
C GLU A 341 124.71 12.31 18.16
N LEU A 342 124.54 13.55 17.70
CA LEU A 342 125.55 14.62 17.81
C LEU A 342 125.76 15.10 19.26
N GLU A 343 124.71 15.17 20.07
CA GLU A 343 124.76 15.49 21.50
C GLU A 343 125.45 14.37 22.29
N SER A 344 125.20 13.10 21.94
CA SER A 344 125.92 11.95 22.49
C SER A 344 127.40 11.99 22.09
N GLU A 345 127.73 12.30 20.83
CA GLU A 345 129.11 12.46 20.37
C GLU A 345 129.81 13.66 21.04
N LEU A 346 129.08 14.75 21.30
CA LEU A 346 129.57 15.93 22.02
C LEU A 346 129.74 15.62 23.51
N SER A 347 128.89 14.80 24.11
CA SER A 347 129.00 14.29 25.48
C SER A 347 130.18 13.32 25.64
N GLU A 348 130.43 12.45 24.65
CA GLU A 348 131.64 11.61 24.56
C GLU A 348 132.89 12.50 24.51
N LYS A 349 132.90 13.51 23.63
CA LYS A 349 133.99 14.50 23.53
C LYS A 349 134.13 15.35 24.80
N GLN A 350 133.05 15.66 25.51
CA GLN A 350 133.04 16.35 26.79
C GLN A 350 133.66 15.47 27.89
N ARG A 351 133.35 14.17 27.93
CA ARG A 351 134.00 13.19 28.83
C ARG A 351 135.48 13.06 28.53
N VAL A 352 135.87 12.91 27.25
CA VAL A 352 137.28 12.85 26.83
C VAL A 352 138.00 14.18 27.13
N LEU A 353 137.32 15.33 27.08
CA LEU A 353 137.89 16.61 27.51
C LEU A 353 138.06 16.69 29.04
N GLN A 354 137.10 16.17 29.81
CA GLN A 354 137.21 16.08 31.27
C GLN A 354 138.32 15.12 31.70
N GLU A 355 138.44 13.96 31.06
CA GLU A 355 139.54 13.00 31.25
C GLU A 355 140.88 13.61 30.85
N LYS A 356 140.96 14.29 29.70
CA LYS A 356 142.16 15.05 29.29
C LYS A 356 142.50 16.17 30.28
N ASN A 357 141.51 16.83 30.88
CA ASN A 357 141.74 17.84 31.90
C ASN A 357 142.22 17.21 33.22
N ALA A 358 141.68 16.05 33.61
CA ALA A 358 142.14 15.26 34.76
C ALA A 358 143.59 14.78 34.56
N LEU A 359 143.91 14.23 33.38
CA LEU A 359 145.26 13.89 32.96
C LEU A 359 146.18 15.12 32.86
N MET A 360 145.66 16.31 32.54
CA MET A 360 146.43 17.55 32.57
C MET A 360 146.71 18.05 34.00
N SER A 361 145.78 17.87 34.95
CA SER A 361 146.05 18.10 36.37
C SER A 361 147.03 17.07 36.92
N GLU A 362 146.87 15.78 36.61
CA GLU A 362 147.82 14.73 37.00
C GLU A 362 149.20 14.98 36.38
N ASN A 363 149.28 15.39 35.12
CA ASN A 363 150.56 15.75 34.49
C ASN A 363 151.14 17.07 35.07
N ALA A 364 150.32 17.99 35.56
CA ALA A 364 150.76 19.16 36.31
C ALA A 364 151.27 18.80 37.71
N GLU A 365 150.62 17.87 38.41
CA GLU A 365 151.03 17.31 39.70
C GLU A 365 152.30 16.48 39.56
N LEU A 366 152.41 15.64 38.52
CA LEU A 366 153.64 14.93 38.18
C LEU A 366 154.78 15.88 37.79
N ARG A 367 154.50 17.00 37.12
CA ARG A 367 155.49 18.07 36.89
C ARG A 367 155.85 18.81 38.18
N ALA A 368 154.90 19.04 39.09
CA ALA A 368 155.17 19.63 40.40
C ALA A 368 156.02 18.69 41.28
N LEU A 369 155.73 17.39 41.26
CA LEU A 369 156.51 16.34 41.92
C LEU A 369 157.90 16.20 41.28
N THR A 370 158.00 16.23 39.95
CA THR A 370 159.29 16.24 39.23
C THR A 370 160.08 17.51 39.53
N ALA A 371 159.43 18.67 39.65
CA ALA A 371 160.07 19.91 40.06
C ALA A 371 160.49 19.89 41.53
N GLN A 372 159.71 19.25 42.41
CA GLN A 372 160.07 19.04 43.82
C GLN A 372 161.27 18.10 43.96
N GLN A 373 161.28 16.98 43.23
CA GLN A 373 162.41 16.05 43.14
C GLN A 373 163.63 16.73 42.50
N HIS A 374 163.45 17.56 41.46
CA HIS A 374 164.54 18.33 40.86
C HIS A 374 165.07 19.43 41.79
N ASN A 375 164.22 20.04 42.62
CA ASN A 375 164.63 20.99 43.65
C ASN A 375 165.34 20.28 44.82
N GLN A 376 164.94 19.06 45.19
CA GLN A 376 165.70 18.22 46.13
C GLN A 376 167.03 17.77 45.54
N LEU A 377 167.09 17.38 44.26
CA LEU A 377 168.33 17.09 43.55
C LEU A 377 169.23 18.31 43.42
N LYS A 378 168.66 19.51 43.23
CA LYS A 378 169.40 20.78 43.28
C LYS A 378 169.91 21.10 44.68
N LEU A 379 169.12 20.86 45.72
CA LEU A 379 169.59 21.01 47.10
C LEU A 379 170.74 20.04 47.39
N CYS A 380 170.65 18.76 47.03
CA CYS A 380 171.79 17.85 47.18
C CYS A 380 172.97 18.17 46.26
N HIS A 381 172.77 18.72 45.05
CA HIS A 381 173.89 19.22 44.23
C HIS A 381 174.53 20.47 44.82
N GLN A 382 173.72 21.37 45.41
CA GLN A 382 174.22 22.55 46.10
C GLN A 382 174.95 22.13 47.37
N GLU A 383 174.42 21.23 48.20
CA GLU A 383 175.13 20.67 49.36
C GLU A 383 176.43 19.95 48.96
N ILE A 384 176.49 19.31 47.78
CA ILE A 384 177.71 18.68 47.26
C ILE A 384 178.74 19.71 46.76
N GLU A 385 178.32 20.76 46.08
CA GLU A 385 179.23 21.84 45.65
C GLU A 385 179.61 22.76 46.82
N ASP A 386 178.71 23.08 47.75
CA ASP A 386 178.99 23.76 49.02
C ASP A 386 179.99 22.92 49.84
N SER A 387 179.82 21.59 49.92
CA SER A 387 180.80 20.69 50.57
C SER A 387 182.14 20.65 49.83
N ARG A 388 182.15 20.81 48.50
CA ARG A 388 183.39 20.94 47.71
C ARG A 388 184.05 22.30 47.87
N GLU A 389 183.26 23.36 48.01
CA GLU A 389 183.75 24.72 48.16
C GLU A 389 184.22 24.95 49.60
N GLU A 390 183.59 24.35 50.62
CA GLU A 390 184.16 24.19 51.96
C GLU A 390 185.45 23.35 51.94
N LEU A 391 185.50 22.24 51.18
CA LEU A 391 186.75 21.47 51.00
C LEU A 391 187.86 22.34 50.38
N ASN A 392 187.55 23.09 49.33
CA ASN A 392 188.47 23.98 48.60
C ASN A 392 188.87 25.21 49.44
N ILE A 393 187.98 25.72 50.30
CA ILE A 393 188.27 26.79 51.27
C ILE A 393 189.14 26.26 52.41
N LEU A 394 188.90 25.05 52.91
CA LEU A 394 189.77 24.38 53.89
C LEU A 394 191.14 24.06 53.28
N GLU A 395 191.20 23.59 52.04
CA GLU A 395 192.42 23.36 51.26
C GLU A 395 193.18 24.67 50.99
N THR A 396 192.47 25.77 50.77
CA THR A 396 193.03 27.13 50.64
C THR A 396 193.56 27.69 51.97
N ILE A 397 192.87 27.44 53.09
CA ILE A 397 193.31 27.85 54.44
C ILE A 397 194.51 27.01 54.90
N ILE A 398 194.51 25.70 54.63
CA ILE A 398 195.65 24.79 54.86
C ILE A 398 196.86 25.18 53.99
N SER A 399 196.62 25.82 52.84
CA SER A 399 197.67 26.37 51.96
C SER A 399 198.27 27.71 52.43
N GLN A 400 197.76 28.34 53.50
CA GLN A 400 198.25 29.64 53.99
C GLN A 400 198.42 29.68 55.52
N LEU A 401 199.58 29.19 55.99
CA LEU A 401 200.02 29.17 57.40
C LEU A 401 199.30 28.09 58.24
N SER A 402 199.97 27.27 59.06
CA SER A 402 201.40 27.23 59.43
C SER A 402 201.77 25.82 59.93
N LEU A 403 203.02 25.40 60.03
CA LEU A 403 204.29 26.15 59.99
C LEU A 403 205.31 25.71 58.90
N SER A 404 204.97 25.10 57.75
CA SER A 404 203.70 24.64 57.15
C SER A 404 204.05 23.68 55.99
N THR A 405 203.42 22.52 55.80
CA THR A 405 202.38 21.85 56.63
C THR A 405 202.60 20.32 56.56
N SER A 406 202.10 19.58 57.56
CA SER A 406 202.27 18.13 57.75
C SER A 406 201.44 17.27 56.77
N GLU A 407 201.90 16.06 56.45
CA GLU A 407 201.07 14.83 56.59
C GLU A 407 201.88 13.52 56.53
N GLU A 408 201.31 12.41 57.02
CA GLU A 408 202.03 11.19 57.44
C GLU A 408 201.52 9.88 56.80
N PHE A 409 202.07 8.72 57.18
CA PHE A 409 202.16 7.52 56.33
C PHE A 409 201.12 6.42 56.64
N LYS A 410 200.22 6.14 55.69
CA LYS A 410 199.44 4.88 55.45
C LYS A 410 198.45 4.36 56.52
N TRP A 411 197.25 3.95 56.07
CA TRP A 411 196.79 2.54 55.99
C TRP A 411 195.51 2.42 55.11
N HIS A 412 194.94 1.22 54.92
CA HIS A 412 194.16 0.85 53.72
C HIS A 412 192.61 0.81 53.81
N HIS A 413 191.97 1.25 52.71
CA HIS A 413 190.63 0.96 52.14
C HIS A 413 189.43 0.45 53.00
N LEU A 414 188.33 1.20 52.92
CA LEU A 414 186.93 0.74 52.92
C LEU A 414 186.43 0.63 51.43
N LYS A 415 185.39 -0.12 51.01
CA LYS A 415 184.16 -0.73 51.60
C LYS A 415 182.89 0.16 51.63
N TYR A 416 181.99 -0.04 50.66
CA TYR A 416 180.56 -0.45 50.75
C TYR A 416 179.99 -0.44 49.28
N GLN A 417 179.23 -1.41 48.74
CA GLN A 417 177.90 -1.97 49.07
C GLN A 417 176.76 -0.91 48.94
N LEU A 418 175.58 -1.21 48.38
CA LEU A 418 174.94 -2.51 48.08
C LEU A 418 174.33 -2.58 46.66
N SER A 419 174.32 -3.79 46.07
CA SER A 419 173.45 -4.20 44.95
C SER A 419 172.98 -5.64 45.14
N SER A 420 171.66 -5.87 45.12
CA SER A 420 170.96 -7.16 45.26
C SER A 420 169.46 -6.89 45.06
N SER A 421 168.62 -7.71 44.43
CA SER A 421 168.70 -9.10 43.91
C SER A 421 167.49 -9.30 42.95
N SER A 422 167.36 -10.31 42.08
CA SER A 422 168.20 -11.45 41.62
C SER A 422 167.60 -12.00 40.31
N THR A 423 168.36 -12.75 39.52
CA THR A 423 167.96 -13.32 38.23
C THR A 423 167.94 -14.86 38.23
N GLU A 424 166.88 -15.43 37.67
CA GLU A 424 166.72 -16.79 37.08
C GLU A 424 165.58 -16.60 36.05
N GLU A 425 165.67 -16.92 34.75
CA GLU A 425 166.03 -18.19 34.07
C GLU A 425 165.10 -19.34 34.50
N ALA A 426 164.22 -19.92 33.67
CA ALA A 426 163.96 -19.81 32.22
C ALA A 426 162.43 -19.97 31.95
N LEU A 427 161.85 -20.13 30.74
CA LEU A 427 162.38 -20.49 29.42
C LEU A 427 161.63 -19.75 28.27
N SER A 428 160.78 -20.42 27.47
CA SER A 428 160.20 -19.86 26.22
C SER A 428 158.88 -20.54 25.79
N GLU A 429 158.03 -19.75 25.13
CA GLU A 429 157.10 -20.07 24.03
C GLU A 429 155.93 -21.10 24.13
N SER A 430 154.80 -20.63 23.57
CA SER A 430 153.83 -21.33 22.71
C SER A 430 152.47 -21.81 23.28
N CYS A 431 151.61 -22.26 22.36
CA CYS A 431 150.16 -22.07 22.37
C CYS A 431 149.32 -23.18 23.04
N GLU A 432 148.04 -22.84 23.25
CA GLU A 432 146.83 -23.69 23.15
C GLU A 432 146.94 -25.22 23.35
N LEU A 433 146.18 -25.79 24.31
CA LEU A 433 144.89 -26.48 24.05
C LEU A 433 144.27 -27.18 25.28
N ASN A 434 142.93 -27.21 25.33
CA ASN A 434 142.03 -28.18 26.02
C ASN A 434 142.11 -28.44 27.56
N LYS A 435 141.06 -27.95 28.27
CA LYS A 435 140.02 -28.72 29.01
C LYS A 435 140.40 -29.80 30.09
N PRO A 436 139.53 -30.07 31.10
CA PRO A 436 138.63 -29.19 31.89
C PRO A 436 138.57 -29.60 33.41
N LEU A 437 137.47 -29.23 34.13
CA LEU A 437 136.97 -29.67 35.47
C LEU A 437 137.37 -28.90 36.78
N ILE A 438 136.31 -28.41 37.47
CA ILE A 438 136.03 -28.43 38.93
C ILE A 438 136.75 -27.47 39.93
N ALA A 439 135.94 -26.89 40.83
CA ALA A 439 136.23 -26.14 42.09
C ALA A 439 136.94 -24.77 41.95
N ASP A 440 136.57 -23.69 42.67
CA ASP A 440 136.33 -23.45 44.12
C ASP A 440 137.58 -23.62 45.01
N PHE A 441 137.93 -22.73 45.95
CA PHE A 441 137.31 -21.47 46.42
C PHE A 441 138.38 -20.59 47.11
N SER A 442 138.27 -19.25 47.03
CA SER A 442 138.55 -18.29 48.14
C SER A 442 138.23 -16.84 47.71
N VAL A 443 137.15 -16.20 48.20
CA VAL A 443 137.00 -15.52 49.53
C VAL A 443 137.56 -14.08 49.51
N LYS A 444 136.82 -13.00 49.81
CA LYS A 444 135.41 -12.71 50.22
C LYS A 444 135.13 -11.21 49.96
N LEU A 445 133.91 -10.66 49.93
CA LEU A 445 132.59 -11.08 49.43
C LEU A 445 131.66 -9.84 49.54
N ALA A 446 130.71 -9.66 48.63
CA ALA A 446 129.70 -8.60 48.69
C ALA A 446 128.43 -9.02 49.45
N ALA A 447 127.49 -8.08 49.60
CA ALA A 447 126.18 -8.26 50.23
C ALA A 447 125.30 -9.35 49.59
N LYS A 448 124.28 -9.82 50.33
CA LYS A 448 122.88 -9.53 49.94
C LYS A 448 121.82 -9.87 50.98
N GLU A 449 120.61 -9.40 50.69
CA GLU A 449 119.32 -9.63 51.33
C GLU A 449 118.46 -10.57 50.44
N ALA A 450 117.31 -11.03 50.95
CA ALA A 450 116.29 -11.89 50.32
C ALA A 450 116.47 -13.44 50.37
N GLU A 451 115.98 -14.01 51.50
CA GLU A 451 114.82 -14.94 51.56
C GLU A 451 114.86 -16.46 51.17
N ILE A 452 113.91 -17.19 51.82
CA ILE A 452 113.34 -18.53 51.54
C ILE A 452 114.18 -19.81 51.87
N GLN A 453 114.17 -20.14 53.18
CA GLN A 453 113.89 -21.45 53.82
C GLN A 453 114.24 -22.82 53.16
N LYS A 454 115.23 -23.52 53.79
CA LYS A 454 115.20 -24.91 54.36
C LYS A 454 114.95 -26.16 53.45
N PRO A 455 115.24 -27.42 53.92
CA PRO A 455 115.72 -27.87 55.25
C PRO A 455 116.97 -28.80 55.31
N HIS A 456 117.44 -29.02 56.55
CA HIS A 456 118.21 -30.15 57.17
C HIS A 456 118.94 -31.18 56.28
N ALA A 457 120.24 -31.50 56.41
CA ALA A 457 121.15 -31.78 57.56
C ALA A 457 121.07 -33.21 58.17
N ASN A 458 122.20 -33.95 58.19
CA ASN A 458 122.75 -34.71 59.34
C ASN A 458 123.94 -35.67 59.02
N LEU A 459 124.64 -36.11 60.09
CA LEU A 459 125.71 -37.13 60.21
C LEU A 459 127.09 -36.80 59.58
N THR A 460 128.24 -36.59 60.27
CA THR A 460 128.84 -37.00 61.59
C THR A 460 129.80 -38.21 61.48
N ILE A 461 130.77 -38.31 62.42
CA ILE A 461 131.78 -39.37 62.66
C ILE A 461 133.09 -39.20 61.83
N CYS A 462 134.32 -39.19 62.37
CA CYS A 462 134.90 -39.13 63.75
C CYS A 462 136.43 -38.83 63.67
N THR A 463 137.26 -38.77 64.74
CA THR A 463 137.00 -38.96 66.20
C THR A 463 137.23 -37.69 67.05
N GLU A 464 138.30 -37.36 67.80
CA GLU A 464 139.64 -37.95 68.11
C GLU A 464 140.14 -37.48 69.51
N ALA A 465 141.33 -37.93 69.94
CA ALA A 465 141.75 -38.02 71.35
C ALA A 465 143.26 -37.68 71.55
N GLU A 466 143.82 -37.32 72.72
CA GLU A 466 143.26 -36.81 74.00
C GLU A 466 144.31 -35.80 74.63
N HIS A 467 144.78 -35.72 75.89
CA HIS A 467 144.64 -36.47 77.15
C HIS A 467 145.07 -35.61 78.37
N LEU A 468 144.42 -35.77 79.55
CA LEU A 468 144.82 -35.25 80.90
C LEU A 468 144.86 -33.71 81.11
N SER A 469 144.59 -33.10 82.28
CA SER A 469 143.91 -33.47 83.56
C SER A 469 143.82 -32.16 84.42
N SER A 470 143.26 -32.03 85.63
CA SER A 470 142.69 -32.96 86.63
C SER A 470 141.64 -32.26 87.51
N ASP A 471 140.75 -33.01 88.15
CA ASP A 471 139.58 -32.53 88.90
C ASP A 471 139.81 -32.20 90.40
N ASN A 472 138.82 -31.51 91.00
CA ASN A 472 138.04 -31.93 92.19
C ASN A 472 137.12 -30.78 92.64
N GLU A 473 135.80 -30.92 92.66
CA GLU A 473 134.92 -31.72 93.56
C GLU A 473 134.63 -31.10 94.95
N GLY A 474 133.35 -30.77 95.17
CA GLY A 474 132.62 -30.94 96.44
C GLY A 474 132.96 -30.06 97.65
N GLN A 475 132.22 -30.13 98.78
CA GLN A 475 130.81 -30.50 98.99
C GLN A 475 130.38 -30.01 100.40
N GLU A 476 129.15 -29.47 100.51
CA GLU A 476 128.31 -29.36 101.74
C GLU A 476 128.69 -28.54 103.02
N ASN A 477 127.65 -27.84 103.52
CA ASN A 477 127.18 -27.74 104.92
C ASN A 477 128.09 -27.28 106.09
N HIS A 478 127.95 -26.00 106.49
CA HIS A 478 127.32 -25.50 107.75
C HIS A 478 127.86 -24.07 108.09
N ARG A 479 127.09 -23.00 108.27
CA ARG A 479 125.95 -22.63 109.17
C ARG A 479 126.41 -22.02 110.52
N ILE A 480 125.85 -20.83 110.83
CA ILE A 480 125.72 -20.10 112.12
C ILE A 480 126.50 -18.75 112.26
N CYS A 481 125.76 -17.77 112.82
CA CYS A 481 125.93 -16.34 113.15
C CYS A 481 127.25 -15.87 113.81
N GLY A 482 127.51 -14.56 114.01
CA GLY A 482 126.80 -13.32 113.60
C GLY A 482 126.91 -12.14 114.63
N LEU A 483 126.50 -10.93 114.21
CA LEU A 483 126.22 -9.69 114.98
C LEU A 483 127.36 -8.77 115.53
N GLU A 484 127.13 -7.45 115.30
CA GLU A 484 127.28 -6.25 116.19
C GLU A 484 128.62 -5.56 116.59
N THR A 485 128.74 -4.30 116.14
CA THR A 485 129.00 -3.01 116.86
C THR A 485 130.17 -2.77 117.86
N GLU A 486 131.09 -1.85 117.49
CA GLU A 486 131.85 -0.88 118.34
C GLU A 486 132.70 -1.39 119.57
N PRO A 487 133.42 -0.53 120.36
CA PRO A 487 134.46 0.43 119.92
C PRO A 487 135.77 0.47 120.78
N VAL A 488 136.90 0.89 120.17
CA VAL A 488 137.88 1.91 120.68
C VAL A 488 138.66 1.74 122.02
N LYS A 489 140.00 2.01 122.00
CA LYS A 489 140.98 2.24 123.13
C LYS A 489 141.50 0.99 123.92
N LEU A 490 142.68 0.93 124.57
CA LEU A 490 143.88 1.81 124.72
C LEU A 490 145.15 1.02 125.18
N ILE A 491 146.35 1.47 124.78
CA ILE A 491 147.68 1.56 125.49
C ILE A 491 148.02 0.55 126.63
N ARG A 492 149.27 0.05 126.81
CA ARG A 492 150.62 0.52 126.38
C ARG A 492 151.25 -0.47 125.34
N SER A 493 152.52 -0.89 125.25
CA SER A 493 153.76 -0.79 126.05
C SER A 493 154.99 -0.49 125.15
N GLN A 494 156.22 -0.45 125.71
CA GLN A 494 157.36 0.31 125.16
C GLN A 494 158.67 -0.50 125.09
N GLY A 495 159.61 -0.09 124.23
CA GLY A 495 161.01 -0.55 124.22
C GLY A 495 161.44 -1.38 123.00
N GLU A 496 162.39 -0.99 122.15
CA GLU A 496 162.64 0.31 121.48
C GLU A 496 163.56 0.09 120.25
N ARG A 497 163.81 1.12 119.43
CA ARG A 497 164.85 1.20 118.37
C ARG A 497 164.92 0.15 117.22
N ARG A 498 163.96 -0.77 117.03
CA ARG A 498 163.92 -1.65 115.82
C ARG A 498 162.65 -1.61 114.97
N LYS A 499 161.62 -0.81 115.30
CA LYS A 499 160.30 -0.88 114.64
C LYS A 499 160.01 0.20 113.56
N CYS A 500 160.78 1.27 113.47
CA CYS A 500 160.38 2.45 112.67
C CYS A 500 160.42 2.26 111.15
N GLN A 501 161.30 1.40 110.61
CA GLN A 501 161.38 1.17 109.15
C GLN A 501 160.26 0.28 108.59
N GLN A 502 159.55 -0.47 109.45
CA GLN A 502 158.54 -1.45 109.01
C GLN A 502 157.15 -0.83 108.78
N LEU A 503 156.85 0.29 109.45
CA LEU A 503 155.55 0.98 109.34
C LEU A 503 155.41 1.81 108.05
N GLU A 504 156.51 2.35 107.51
CA GLU A 504 156.45 3.17 106.29
C GLU A 504 156.06 2.36 105.05
N LEU A 505 156.54 1.11 104.97
CA LEU A 505 156.15 0.14 103.93
C LEU A 505 154.65 -0.17 103.97
N ILE A 506 154.10 -0.39 105.18
CA ILE A 506 152.67 -0.65 105.39
C ILE A 506 151.83 0.57 105.00
N SER A 507 152.26 1.78 105.36
CA SER A 507 151.57 3.02 104.97
C SER A 507 151.53 3.21 103.44
N LYS A 508 152.64 2.92 102.74
CA LYS A 508 152.70 2.94 101.27
C LYS A 508 151.82 1.86 100.61
N GLN A 509 151.53 0.75 101.29
CA GLN A 509 150.60 -0.27 100.80
C GLN A 509 149.14 0.21 100.93
N PHE A 510 148.74 0.75 102.09
CA PHE A 510 147.39 1.28 102.27
C PHE A 510 147.09 2.49 101.37
N GLU A 511 148.07 3.36 101.09
CA GLU A 511 147.86 4.47 100.16
C GLU A 511 147.63 3.99 98.72
N LYS A 512 148.32 2.92 98.28
CA LYS A 512 148.03 2.26 97.00
C LYS A 512 146.61 1.69 96.97
N GLU A 513 146.13 1.11 98.06
CA GLU A 513 144.77 0.56 98.15
C GLU A 513 143.70 1.65 98.16
N ARG A 514 143.93 2.76 98.88
CA ARG A 514 143.08 3.96 98.79
C ARG A 514 142.97 4.47 97.35
N GLN A 515 144.07 4.48 96.61
CA GLN A 515 144.08 4.87 95.19
C GLN A 515 143.44 3.83 94.25
N ARG A 516 143.47 2.52 94.59
CA ARG A 516 142.70 1.48 93.88
C ARG A 516 141.20 1.70 94.05
N PHE A 517 140.71 1.75 95.30
CA PHE A 517 139.29 1.99 95.58
C PHE A 517 138.82 3.34 95.02
N GLN A 518 139.63 4.40 95.04
CA GLN A 518 139.24 5.68 94.44
C GLN A 518 139.18 5.65 92.90
N LYS A 519 139.86 4.71 92.22
CA LYS A 519 139.65 4.44 90.79
C LYS A 519 138.36 3.65 90.57
N GLU A 520 138.14 2.56 91.31
CA GLU A 520 136.93 1.74 91.20
C GLU A 520 135.66 2.55 91.48
N ILE A 521 135.65 3.40 92.52
CA ILE A 521 134.54 4.29 92.83
C ILE A 521 134.27 5.28 91.67
N LYS A 522 135.31 5.81 91.01
CA LYS A 522 135.14 6.67 89.83
C LYS A 522 134.59 5.89 88.63
N GLU A 523 135.05 4.67 88.42
CA GLU A 523 134.58 3.80 87.33
C GLU A 523 133.15 3.31 87.55
N LEU A 524 132.73 3.10 88.80
CA LEU A 524 131.34 2.84 89.15
C LEU A 524 130.45 4.07 88.96
N HIS A 525 130.93 5.29 89.28
CA HIS A 525 130.19 6.52 88.99
C HIS A 525 130.03 6.78 87.48
N THR A 526 131.04 6.49 86.64
CA THR A 526 130.89 6.63 85.18
C THR A 526 129.97 5.57 84.59
N LYS A 527 130.01 4.32 85.10
CA LYS A 527 129.06 3.25 84.72
C LYS A 527 127.62 3.60 85.14
N LEU A 528 127.42 4.09 86.36
CA LEU A 528 126.11 4.52 86.85
C LEU A 528 125.57 5.67 86.01
N LYS A 529 126.37 6.72 85.77
CA LYS A 529 125.95 7.84 84.91
C LYS A 529 125.57 7.37 83.50
N LYS A 530 126.37 6.48 82.89
CA LYS A 530 126.06 5.91 81.57
C LYS A 530 124.72 5.16 81.56
N ALA A 531 124.41 4.43 82.64
CA ALA A 531 123.12 3.77 82.79
C ALA A 531 121.95 4.76 82.99
N ASP A 532 122.13 5.86 83.72
CA ASP A 532 121.13 6.92 83.87
C ASP A 532 120.89 7.70 82.55
N ASP A 533 121.95 7.98 81.78
CA ASP A 533 121.88 8.59 80.46
C ASP A 533 121.14 7.64 79.47
N GLU A 534 121.45 6.34 79.49
CA GLU A 534 120.76 5.30 78.69
C GLU A 534 119.28 5.17 79.08
N ASN A 535 118.96 5.12 80.37
CA ASN A 535 117.60 5.04 80.89
C ASN A 535 116.77 6.29 80.51
N SER A 536 117.40 7.47 80.55
CA SER A 536 116.80 8.73 80.07
C SER A 536 116.51 8.71 78.57
N SER A 537 117.39 8.10 77.76
CA SER A 537 117.15 7.91 76.32
C SER A 537 115.99 6.93 76.06
N LEU A 538 115.93 5.82 76.80
CA LEU A 538 114.85 4.82 76.72
C LEU A 538 113.50 5.42 77.10
N LYS A 539 113.44 6.20 78.20
CA LYS A 539 112.22 6.91 78.63
C LYS A 539 111.72 7.88 77.56
N THR A 540 112.63 8.57 76.87
CA THR A 540 112.31 9.48 75.76
C THR A 540 111.78 8.69 74.54
N SER A 541 112.42 7.58 74.18
CA SER A 541 111.96 6.69 73.10
C SER A 541 110.59 6.06 73.39
N MET A 542 110.32 5.66 74.65
CA MET A 542 109.00 5.19 75.07
C MET A 542 107.92 6.27 74.93
N ALA A 543 108.20 7.52 75.33
CA ALA A 543 107.27 8.63 75.15
C ALA A 543 106.98 8.91 73.66
N GLN A 544 108.00 8.82 72.80
CA GLN A 544 107.84 8.92 71.34
C GLN A 544 106.97 7.79 70.78
N ARG A 545 107.20 6.53 71.18
CA ARG A 545 106.35 5.39 70.79
C ARG A 545 104.90 5.56 71.25
N VAL A 546 104.65 6.01 72.48
CA VAL A 546 103.28 6.26 72.98
C VAL A 546 102.58 7.32 72.14
N SER A 547 103.26 8.42 71.80
CA SER A 547 102.73 9.45 70.90
C SER A 547 102.42 8.90 69.50
N GLN A 548 103.32 8.10 68.91
CA GLN A 548 103.08 7.43 67.62
C GLN A 548 101.87 6.50 67.65
N PHE A 549 101.71 5.67 68.69
CA PHE A 549 100.54 4.81 68.86
C PHE A 549 99.25 5.62 69.00
N GLN A 550 99.27 6.74 69.73
CA GLN A 550 98.10 7.60 69.89
C GLN A 550 97.68 8.26 68.57
N ILE A 551 98.64 8.71 67.75
CA ILE A 551 98.37 9.24 66.40
C ILE A 551 97.77 8.16 65.49
N ILE A 552 98.34 6.94 65.51
CA ILE A 552 97.83 5.79 64.73
C ILE A 552 96.40 5.43 65.16
N GLN A 553 96.13 5.42 66.48
CA GLN A 553 94.79 5.13 67.01
C GLN A 553 93.76 6.19 66.57
N GLU A 554 94.14 7.48 66.58
CA GLU A 554 93.24 8.56 66.16
C GLU A 554 92.98 8.55 64.63
N ASP A 555 93.98 8.23 63.81
CA ASP A 555 93.80 8.04 62.37
C ASP A 555 92.94 6.79 62.04
N LEU A 556 93.12 5.69 62.77
CA LEU A 556 92.24 4.52 62.66
C LEU A 556 90.78 4.83 63.01
N LEU A 557 90.53 5.63 64.05
CA LEU A 557 89.18 6.10 64.41
C LEU A 557 88.59 7.05 63.34
N LYS A 558 89.42 7.94 62.76
CA LYS A 558 89.02 8.81 61.63
C LYS A 558 88.75 8.02 60.34
N LYS A 559 89.46 6.91 60.11
CA LYS A 559 89.21 5.98 59.00
C LYS A 559 87.93 5.18 59.24
N ALA A 560 87.75 4.56 60.41
CA ALA A 560 86.55 3.79 60.75
C ALA A 560 85.26 4.63 60.67
N SER A 561 85.28 5.87 61.17
CA SER A 561 84.13 6.79 61.07
C SER A 561 83.84 7.23 59.63
N LYS A 562 84.86 7.44 58.79
CA LYS A 562 84.69 7.65 57.33
C LYS A 562 84.10 6.42 56.65
N THR A 563 84.63 5.22 56.89
CA THR A 563 84.10 3.96 56.34
C THR A 563 82.62 3.80 56.71
N SER A 564 82.26 3.96 57.98
CA SER A 564 80.86 3.89 58.45
C SER A 564 79.95 4.99 57.88
N SER A 565 80.50 6.11 57.40
CA SER A 565 79.73 7.12 56.64
C SER A 565 79.47 6.69 55.20
N LEU A 566 80.48 6.14 54.51
CA LEU A 566 80.37 5.62 53.15
C LEU A 566 79.48 4.37 53.09
N GLU A 567 79.58 3.48 54.07
CA GLU A 567 78.76 2.27 54.19
C GLU A 567 77.26 2.59 54.36
N ARG A 568 76.93 3.65 55.11
CA ARG A 568 75.57 4.20 55.20
C ARG A 568 75.11 4.89 53.93
N GLU A 569 76.01 5.47 53.14
CA GLU A 569 75.66 6.02 51.82
C GLU A 569 75.45 4.90 50.79
N ILE A 570 76.30 3.86 50.77
CA ILE A 570 76.17 2.68 49.90
C ILE A 570 74.85 1.96 50.18
N THR A 571 74.49 1.71 51.44
CA THR A 571 73.20 1.09 51.80
C THR A 571 71.99 1.98 51.48
N LYS A 572 72.13 3.30 51.53
CA LYS A 572 71.12 4.23 51.02
C LYS A 572 71.00 4.18 49.49
N LYS A 573 72.14 4.08 48.78
CA LYS A 573 72.17 4.01 47.31
C LYS A 573 71.65 2.68 46.78
N SER A 574 71.96 1.56 47.42
CA SER A 574 71.43 0.24 47.04
C SER A 574 69.91 0.13 47.28
N SER A 575 69.38 0.70 48.37
CA SER A 575 67.92 0.78 48.57
C SER A 575 67.23 1.70 47.55
N GLN A 576 67.88 2.79 47.11
CA GLN A 576 67.39 3.61 46.00
C GLN A 576 67.44 2.89 44.64
N LEU A 577 68.50 2.13 44.36
CA LEU A 577 68.61 1.32 43.13
C LEU A 577 67.54 0.23 43.09
N SER A 578 67.38 -0.55 44.16
CA SER A 578 66.36 -1.61 44.23
C SER A 578 64.92 -1.07 44.08
N ALA A 579 64.65 0.14 44.60
CA ALA A 579 63.36 0.80 44.39
C ALA A 579 63.13 1.24 42.93
N LEU A 580 64.18 1.71 42.24
CA LEU A 580 64.12 2.09 40.82
C LEU A 580 64.04 0.87 39.90
N GLU A 581 64.78 -0.19 40.23
CA GLU A 581 64.76 -1.50 39.57
C GLU A 581 63.35 -2.12 39.62
N LYS A 582 62.70 -2.11 40.79
CA LYS A 582 61.31 -2.55 40.94
C LYS A 582 60.32 -1.70 40.13
N GLN A 583 60.50 -0.37 40.06
CA GLN A 583 59.67 0.49 39.22
C GLN A 583 59.94 0.31 37.72
N LEU A 584 61.16 -0.07 37.34
CA LEU A 584 61.50 -0.41 35.95
C LEU A 584 60.82 -1.72 35.56
N GLU A 585 60.89 -2.74 36.42
CA GLU A 585 60.23 -4.03 36.21
C GLU A 585 58.70 -3.90 36.11
N GLU A 586 58.07 -3.17 37.05
CA GLU A 586 56.63 -2.85 37.00
C GLU A 586 56.23 -2.14 35.69
N LYS A 587 57.10 -1.27 35.16
CA LYS A 587 56.87 -0.61 33.86
C LYS A 587 57.11 -1.56 32.69
N THR A 588 58.13 -2.42 32.73
CA THR A 588 58.40 -3.42 31.69
C THR A 588 57.22 -4.39 31.56
N ILE A 589 56.68 -4.86 32.68
CA ILE A 589 55.46 -5.70 32.73
C ILE A 589 54.24 -4.93 32.18
N ALA A 590 54.08 -3.64 32.52
CA ALA A 590 52.99 -2.83 31.98
C ALA A 590 53.12 -2.61 30.46
N TYR A 591 54.34 -2.37 29.95
CA TYR A 591 54.61 -2.19 28.52
C TYR A 591 54.46 -3.49 27.72
N SER A 592 54.91 -4.63 28.24
CA SER A 592 54.72 -5.92 27.58
C SER A 592 53.24 -6.34 27.56
N THR A 593 52.50 -6.08 28.64
CA THR A 593 51.04 -6.27 28.70
C THR A 593 50.32 -5.37 27.69
N ALA A 594 50.72 -4.10 27.57
CA ALA A 594 50.16 -3.18 26.58
C ALA A 594 50.52 -3.57 25.13
N ALA A 595 51.73 -4.08 24.88
CA ALA A 595 52.16 -4.58 23.59
C ALA A 595 51.35 -5.82 23.18
N ALA A 596 51.18 -6.79 24.07
CA ALA A 596 50.33 -7.96 23.84
C ALA A 596 48.88 -7.55 23.53
N ARG A 597 48.29 -6.64 24.31
CA ARG A 597 46.94 -6.12 24.05
C ARG A 597 46.82 -5.40 22.70
N ASN A 598 47.86 -4.71 22.25
CA ASN A 598 47.89 -4.11 20.92
C ASN A 598 47.95 -5.17 19.81
N THR A 599 48.72 -6.26 19.97
CA THR A 599 48.75 -7.35 18.99
C THR A 599 47.44 -8.15 18.94
N GLU A 600 46.75 -8.31 20.07
CA GLU A 600 45.37 -8.83 20.13
C GLU A 600 44.41 -7.95 19.30
N LEU A 601 44.40 -6.63 19.55
CA LEU A 601 43.55 -5.67 18.82
C LEU A 601 43.88 -5.61 17.32
N GLU A 602 45.14 -5.72 16.94
CA GLU A 602 45.54 -5.85 15.54
C GLU A 602 45.03 -7.15 14.90
N GLN A 603 45.06 -8.28 15.62
CA GLN A 603 44.53 -9.54 15.13
C GLN A 603 43.00 -9.50 15.00
N GLU A 604 42.31 -8.88 15.96
CA GLU A 604 40.85 -8.66 15.90
C GLU A 604 40.48 -7.76 14.72
N LEU A 605 41.23 -6.67 14.48
CA LEU A 605 41.03 -5.78 13.33
C LEU A 605 41.28 -6.51 12.01
N LYS A 606 42.34 -7.33 11.91
CA LYS A 606 42.61 -8.19 10.74
C LYS A 606 41.50 -9.23 10.53
N GLY A 607 40.90 -9.74 11.62
CA GLY A 607 39.72 -10.61 11.57
C GLY A 607 38.48 -9.89 11.04
N LYS A 608 38.16 -8.71 11.59
CA LYS A 608 37.03 -7.87 11.15
C LYS A 608 37.18 -7.43 9.70
N ASN A 609 38.38 -7.04 9.27
CA ASN A 609 38.63 -6.65 7.87
C ASN A 609 38.45 -7.83 6.90
N ARG A 610 38.84 -9.07 7.27
CA ARG A 610 38.50 -10.26 6.48
C ARG A 610 36.99 -10.47 6.39
N ARG A 611 36.25 -10.35 7.50
CA ARG A 611 34.79 -10.51 7.49
C ARG A 611 34.07 -9.41 6.71
N ILE A 612 34.56 -8.18 6.73
CA ILE A 612 34.09 -7.10 5.85
C ILE A 612 34.31 -7.48 4.38
N HIS A 613 35.49 -7.97 4.02
CA HIS A 613 35.78 -8.34 2.64
C HIS A 613 34.98 -9.56 2.16
N GLU A 614 34.75 -10.55 3.03
CA GLU A 614 33.80 -11.64 2.78
C GLU A 614 32.39 -11.09 2.46
N LEU A 615 31.89 -10.16 3.29
CA LEU A 615 30.58 -9.53 3.08
C LEU A 615 30.52 -8.69 1.79
N GLU A 616 31.58 -7.95 1.46
CA GLU A 616 31.72 -7.24 0.18
C GLU A 616 31.64 -8.22 -1.02
N THR A 617 32.30 -9.38 -0.94
CA THR A 617 32.22 -10.39 -2.02
C THR A 617 30.83 -11.02 -2.14
N THR A 618 30.12 -11.28 -1.03
CA THR A 618 28.75 -11.78 -1.10
C THR A 618 27.79 -10.72 -1.66
N VAL A 619 27.88 -9.46 -1.22
CA VAL A 619 27.02 -8.37 -1.70
C VAL A 619 27.26 -8.07 -3.19
N THR A 620 28.50 -8.16 -3.67
CA THR A 620 28.80 -7.96 -5.10
C THR A 620 28.29 -9.11 -5.97
N GLU A 621 28.35 -10.37 -5.50
CA GLU A 621 27.77 -11.50 -6.23
C GLU A 621 26.23 -11.51 -6.18
N GLU A 622 25.61 -11.16 -5.04
CA GLU A 622 24.15 -10.95 -4.95
C GLU A 622 23.68 -9.83 -5.89
N HIS A 623 24.37 -8.69 -5.90
CA HIS A 623 24.06 -7.59 -6.82
C HIS A 623 24.16 -8.01 -8.30
N LYS A 624 25.15 -8.84 -8.63
CA LYS A 624 25.33 -9.43 -9.96
C LYS A 624 24.23 -10.44 -10.31
N GLN A 625 23.77 -11.25 -9.35
CA GLN A 625 22.62 -12.14 -9.53
C GLN A 625 21.30 -11.37 -9.73
N ILE A 626 21.04 -10.35 -8.90
CA ILE A 626 19.88 -9.46 -9.02
C ILE A 626 19.88 -8.75 -10.38
N THR A 627 21.03 -8.23 -10.81
CA THR A 627 21.17 -7.60 -12.14
C THR A 627 20.91 -8.59 -13.28
N SER A 628 21.40 -9.83 -13.16
CA SER A 628 21.11 -10.90 -14.15
C SER A 628 19.63 -11.29 -14.17
N ALA A 629 18.97 -11.36 -13.01
CA ALA A 629 17.53 -11.62 -12.92
C ALA A 629 16.71 -10.47 -13.51
N PHE A 630 17.10 -9.22 -13.27
CA PHE A 630 16.45 -8.03 -13.82
C PHE A 630 16.54 -7.98 -15.36
N GLU A 631 17.71 -8.19 -15.95
CA GLU A 631 17.86 -8.22 -17.40
C GLU A 631 17.13 -9.42 -18.04
N LYS A 632 17.02 -10.56 -17.36
CA LYS A 632 16.16 -11.68 -17.79
C LYS A 632 14.67 -11.34 -17.76
N ALA A 633 14.19 -10.70 -16.69
CA ALA A 633 12.79 -10.27 -16.59
C ALA A 633 12.45 -9.21 -17.65
N LYS A 634 13.37 -8.28 -17.91
CA LYS A 634 13.27 -7.27 -18.98
C LYS A 634 13.25 -7.88 -20.38
N LEU A 635 14.04 -8.93 -20.64
CA LEU A 635 13.96 -9.72 -21.88
C LEU A 635 12.61 -10.44 -22.01
N PHE A 636 12.14 -11.10 -20.94
CA PHE A 636 10.85 -11.79 -20.93
C PHE A 636 9.68 -10.82 -21.18
N HIS A 637 9.67 -9.65 -20.54
CA HIS A 637 8.65 -8.63 -20.81
C HIS A 637 8.75 -8.08 -22.24
N LEU A 638 9.95 -7.90 -22.81
CA LEU A 638 10.10 -7.52 -24.22
C LEU A 638 9.55 -8.59 -25.17
N GLU A 639 9.66 -9.87 -24.82
CA GLU A 639 9.08 -10.99 -25.56
C GLU A 639 7.55 -11.02 -25.44
N GLN A 640 7.01 -10.81 -24.22
CA GLN A 640 5.57 -10.64 -24.00
C GLN A 640 4.98 -9.43 -24.75
N TYR A 641 5.70 -8.30 -24.82
CA TYR A 641 5.25 -7.14 -25.58
C TYR A 641 5.12 -7.46 -27.07
N LYS A 642 6.06 -8.21 -27.65
CA LYS A 642 5.98 -8.68 -29.04
C LYS A 642 4.84 -9.67 -29.24
N GLU A 643 4.65 -10.63 -28.32
CA GLU A 643 3.54 -11.58 -28.43
C GLU A 643 2.17 -10.86 -28.39
N MET A 644 2.03 -9.83 -27.56
CA MET A 644 0.83 -8.98 -27.55
C MET A 644 0.71 -8.13 -28.84
N GLU A 645 1.82 -7.65 -29.40
CA GLU A 645 1.85 -6.91 -30.67
C GLU A 645 1.41 -7.81 -31.84
N GLU A 646 1.94 -9.04 -31.94
CA GLU A 646 1.52 -10.07 -32.91
C GLU A 646 0.04 -10.47 -32.74
N GLN A 647 -0.45 -10.57 -31.50
CA GLN A 647 -1.88 -10.81 -31.22
C GLN A 647 -2.75 -9.63 -31.65
N ILE A 648 -2.29 -8.39 -31.48
CA ILE A 648 -2.98 -7.18 -31.94
C ILE A 648 -3.01 -7.12 -33.47
N GLU A 649 -1.91 -7.39 -34.16
CA GLU A 649 -1.87 -7.48 -35.63
C GLU A 649 -2.82 -8.56 -36.16
N LEU A 650 -2.84 -9.75 -35.53
CA LEU A 650 -3.75 -10.83 -35.89
C LEU A 650 -5.23 -10.44 -35.71
N LEU A 651 -5.57 -9.72 -34.64
CA LEU A 651 -6.93 -9.22 -34.40
C LEU A 651 -7.31 -8.08 -35.37
N GLN A 652 -6.37 -7.21 -35.73
CA GLN A 652 -6.57 -6.17 -36.75
C GLN A 652 -6.82 -6.80 -38.13
N ALA A 653 -6.02 -7.77 -38.55
CA ALA A 653 -6.23 -8.49 -39.81
C ALA A 653 -7.56 -9.27 -39.85
N GLN A 654 -8.02 -9.80 -38.71
CA GLN A 654 -9.37 -10.39 -38.59
C GLN A 654 -10.47 -9.34 -38.69
N LEU A 655 -10.28 -8.16 -38.11
CA LEU A 655 -11.23 -7.04 -38.18
C LEU A 655 -11.33 -6.48 -39.61
N GLU A 656 -10.21 -6.27 -40.31
CA GLU A 656 -10.19 -5.85 -41.71
C GLU A 656 -10.88 -6.88 -42.61
N LYS A 657 -10.58 -8.18 -42.43
CA LYS A 657 -11.29 -9.25 -43.14
C LYS A 657 -12.79 -9.25 -42.86
N LYS A 658 -13.22 -8.88 -41.65
CA LYS A 658 -14.64 -8.72 -41.31
C LYS A 658 -15.25 -7.48 -41.94
N HIS A 659 -14.54 -6.36 -41.98
CA HIS A 659 -14.97 -5.14 -42.65
C HIS A 659 -15.14 -5.35 -44.15
N GLN A 660 -14.19 -6.04 -44.80
CA GLN A 660 -14.29 -6.44 -46.20
C GLN A 660 -15.53 -7.32 -46.47
N GLN A 661 -15.84 -8.28 -45.58
CA GLN A 661 -17.07 -9.08 -45.68
C GLN A 661 -18.35 -8.24 -45.51
N PHE A 662 -18.33 -7.16 -44.72
CA PHE A 662 -19.45 -6.23 -44.63
C PHE A 662 -19.60 -5.38 -45.90
N ILE A 663 -18.51 -4.91 -46.50
CA ILE A 663 -18.53 -4.18 -47.79
C ILE A 663 -19.12 -5.07 -48.89
N GLU A 664 -18.66 -6.32 -49.00
CA GLU A 664 -19.21 -7.31 -49.94
C GLU A 664 -20.72 -7.55 -49.73
N GLN A 665 -21.18 -7.58 -48.48
CA GLN A 665 -22.61 -7.71 -48.16
C GLN A 665 -23.40 -6.44 -48.48
N GLU A 666 -22.84 -5.26 -48.27
CA GLU A 666 -23.48 -3.97 -48.57
C GLU A 666 -23.61 -3.76 -50.09
N GLU A 667 -22.62 -4.16 -50.89
CA GLU A 667 -22.72 -4.21 -52.36
C GLU A 667 -23.84 -5.15 -52.82
N ILE A 668 -23.93 -6.37 -52.26
CA ILE A 668 -25.00 -7.33 -52.57
C ILE A 668 -26.37 -6.77 -52.18
N ILE A 669 -26.50 -6.12 -51.01
CA ILE A 669 -27.74 -5.48 -50.57
C ILE A 669 -28.13 -4.34 -51.50
N SER A 670 -27.18 -3.51 -51.95
CA SER A 670 -27.41 -2.42 -52.91
C SER A 670 -27.93 -2.94 -54.26
N ILE A 671 -27.35 -4.03 -54.78
CA ILE A 671 -27.82 -4.71 -56.00
C ILE A 671 -29.25 -5.26 -55.82
N LEU A 672 -29.54 -5.90 -54.69
CA LEU A 672 -30.89 -6.43 -54.38
C LEU A 672 -31.92 -5.31 -54.19
N GLN A 673 -31.55 -4.19 -53.59
CA GLN A 673 -32.41 -3.00 -53.48
C GLN A 673 -32.75 -2.42 -54.85
N GLN A 674 -31.79 -2.33 -55.77
CA GLN A 674 -32.08 -1.95 -57.15
C GLN A 674 -33.03 -2.95 -57.83
N ASP A 675 -32.80 -4.25 -57.72
CA ASP A 675 -33.67 -5.28 -58.32
C ASP A 675 -35.12 -5.20 -57.78
N VAL A 676 -35.30 -4.93 -56.49
CA VAL A 676 -36.61 -4.65 -55.88
C VAL A 676 -37.26 -3.39 -56.47
N ILE A 677 -36.52 -2.29 -56.65
CA ILE A 677 -37.05 -1.05 -57.25
C ILE A 677 -37.48 -1.27 -58.71
N HIS A 678 -36.67 -1.97 -59.51
CA HIS A 678 -37.03 -2.30 -60.90
C HIS A 678 -38.30 -3.17 -60.97
N LYS A 679 -38.45 -4.13 -60.05
CA LYS A 679 -39.66 -4.98 -59.95
C LYS A 679 -40.89 -4.20 -59.47
N GLN A 680 -40.72 -3.28 -58.51
CA GLN A 680 -41.78 -2.42 -58.03
C GLN A 680 -42.34 -1.54 -59.15
N HIS A 681 -41.48 -0.87 -59.93
CA HIS A 681 -41.92 -0.09 -61.10
C HIS A 681 -42.60 -0.96 -62.20
N HIS A 682 -42.21 -2.23 -62.34
CA HIS A 682 -42.89 -3.14 -63.25
C HIS A 682 -44.32 -3.49 -62.76
N ILE A 683 -44.51 -3.68 -61.46
CA ILE A 683 -45.84 -3.89 -60.85
C ILE A 683 -46.71 -2.64 -61.00
N GLU A 684 -46.17 -1.46 -60.71
CA GLU A 684 -46.88 -0.17 -60.90
C GLU A 684 -47.35 0.03 -62.34
N SER A 685 -46.52 -0.37 -63.33
CA SER A 685 -46.90 -0.34 -64.75
C SER A 685 -47.98 -1.36 -65.12
N LEU A 686 -48.11 -2.48 -64.40
CA LEU A 686 -49.16 -3.47 -64.63
C LEU A 686 -50.48 -3.06 -63.96
N ASP A 687 -50.43 -2.49 -62.76
CA ASP A 687 -51.59 -1.94 -62.07
C ASP A 687 -52.22 -0.76 -62.85
N GLY A 688 -51.40 0.09 -63.49
CA GLY A 688 -51.90 1.13 -64.40
C GLY A 688 -52.76 0.57 -65.54
N LEU A 689 -52.27 -0.47 -66.24
CA LEU A 689 -53.02 -1.14 -67.31
C LEU A 689 -54.29 -1.85 -66.81
N LEU A 690 -54.29 -2.35 -65.56
CA LEU A 690 -55.48 -2.92 -64.92
C LEU A 690 -56.51 -1.86 -64.54
N ILE A 691 -56.09 -0.63 -64.23
CA ILE A 691 -56.99 0.52 -63.98
C ILE A 691 -57.64 0.97 -65.28
N GLU A 692 -56.86 1.20 -66.35
CA GLU A 692 -57.37 1.58 -67.67
C GLU A 692 -58.43 0.58 -68.18
N SER A 693 -58.17 -0.72 -68.05
CA SER A 693 -59.11 -1.78 -68.42
C SER A 693 -60.41 -1.77 -67.59
N ARG A 694 -60.35 -1.39 -66.31
CA ARG A 694 -61.54 -1.23 -65.45
C ARG A 694 -62.37 -0.02 -65.84
N GLU A 695 -61.73 1.12 -66.14
CA GLU A 695 -62.44 2.32 -66.58
C GLU A 695 -63.13 2.10 -67.94
N GLU A 696 -62.51 1.39 -68.87
CA GLU A 696 -63.12 1.05 -70.15
C GLU A 696 -64.35 0.13 -69.97
N MET A 697 -64.31 -0.80 -69.02
CA MET A 697 -65.46 -1.65 -68.65
C MET A 697 -66.62 -0.86 -68.01
N VAL A 698 -66.34 0.14 -67.16
CA VAL A 698 -67.36 1.04 -66.60
C VAL A 698 -68.03 1.85 -67.71
N ASN A 699 -67.23 2.42 -68.62
CA ASN A 699 -67.69 3.17 -69.79
C ASN A 699 -68.54 2.34 -70.79
N GLN A 700 -68.49 1.00 -70.74
CA GLN A 700 -69.41 0.13 -71.47
C GLN A 700 -70.74 -0.10 -70.73
N ASN A 701 -70.76 0.02 -69.41
CA ASN A 701 -71.94 -0.29 -68.60
C ASN A 701 -72.93 0.89 -68.58
N GLU A 702 -72.46 2.13 -68.43
CA GLU A 702 -73.30 3.33 -68.49
C GLU A 702 -74.10 3.43 -69.81
N LYS A 703 -73.50 2.97 -70.92
CA LYS A 703 -74.14 2.93 -72.24
C LYS A 703 -75.31 1.93 -72.32
N LYS A 704 -75.36 0.93 -71.43
CA LYS A 704 -76.50 -0.01 -71.32
C LYS A 704 -77.63 0.60 -70.51
N ASP A 705 -77.32 1.29 -69.41
CA ASP A 705 -78.31 1.93 -68.54
C ASP A 705 -79.05 3.08 -69.26
N GLN A 706 -78.37 3.79 -70.16
CA GLN A 706 -79.01 4.77 -71.07
C GLN A 706 -80.05 4.10 -71.99
N GLY A 707 -79.84 2.85 -72.40
CA GLY A 707 -80.80 2.06 -73.18
C GLY A 707 -82.04 1.65 -72.38
N MET A 708 -81.89 1.34 -71.09
CA MET A 708 -83.02 0.97 -70.22
C MET A 708 -84.02 2.12 -70.04
N LYS A 709 -83.52 3.35 -69.85
CA LYS A 709 -84.37 4.56 -69.69
C LYS A 709 -85.23 4.89 -70.92
N MET A 710 -84.86 4.45 -72.13
CA MET A 710 -85.73 4.59 -73.31
C MET A 710 -87.00 3.73 -73.20
N LEU A 711 -86.88 2.50 -72.68
CA LEU A 711 -88.00 1.55 -72.57
C LEU A 711 -88.98 1.95 -71.47
N GLU A 712 -88.46 2.46 -70.35
CA GLU A 712 -89.24 2.91 -69.20
C GLU A 712 -90.24 4.03 -69.58
N ASN A 713 -89.83 4.95 -70.45
CA ASN A 713 -90.70 6.04 -70.92
C ASN A 713 -91.91 5.55 -71.73
N GLN A 714 -91.78 4.48 -72.53
CA GLN A 714 -92.91 3.95 -73.33
C GLN A 714 -94.03 3.35 -72.46
N LEU A 715 -93.71 2.88 -71.25
CA LEU A 715 -94.71 2.35 -70.31
C LEU A 715 -95.60 3.45 -69.71
N THR A 716 -95.12 4.69 -69.67
CA THR A 716 -95.83 5.81 -69.04
C THR A 716 -96.98 6.36 -69.89
N GLU A 717 -96.89 6.30 -71.24
CA GLU A 717 -97.95 6.80 -72.14
C GLU A 717 -99.24 5.99 -72.06
N GLU A 718 -99.16 4.65 -72.03
CA GLU A 718 -100.35 3.79 -71.90
C GLU A 718 -101.07 3.98 -70.55
N THR A 719 -100.31 4.30 -69.50
CA THR A 719 -100.83 4.56 -68.15
C THR A 719 -101.74 5.80 -68.09
N ILE A 720 -101.58 6.76 -69.01
CA ILE A 720 -102.37 8.01 -69.02
C ILE A 720 -103.82 7.77 -69.49
N LYS A 721 -104.07 6.75 -70.32
CA LYS A 721 -105.39 6.48 -70.93
C LYS A 721 -106.42 5.95 -69.91
N VAL A 722 -105.97 5.23 -68.89
CA VAL A 722 -106.83 4.66 -67.84
C VAL A 722 -107.44 5.76 -66.95
N ARG A 723 -106.64 6.78 -66.64
CA ARG A 723 -106.93 7.84 -65.65
C ARG A 723 -108.14 8.72 -65.99
N GLN A 724 -108.64 8.68 -67.22
CA GLN A 724 -109.79 9.47 -67.66
C GLN A 724 -111.14 8.88 -67.23
N LEU A 725 -111.21 7.60 -66.85
CA LEU A 725 -112.46 6.96 -66.40
C LEU A 725 -112.71 7.11 -64.90
N GLU A 726 -111.66 7.34 -64.11
CA GLU A 726 -111.72 7.39 -62.64
C GLU A 726 -112.24 8.75 -62.14
N SER A 727 -111.91 9.84 -62.84
CA SER A 727 -112.24 11.24 -62.48
C SER A 727 -113.75 11.55 -62.34
N ALA A 728 -114.64 10.67 -62.78
CA ALA A 728 -116.09 10.84 -62.63
C ALA A 728 -116.62 10.33 -61.27
N LEU A 729 -115.83 9.58 -60.50
CA LEU A 729 -116.26 8.91 -59.28
C LEU A 729 -115.85 9.64 -57.98
N ASP A 730 -114.82 10.48 -58.02
CA ASP A 730 -114.25 11.11 -56.82
C ASP A 730 -114.99 12.37 -56.35
N VAL A 731 -115.72 13.06 -57.23
CA VAL A 731 -116.54 14.25 -56.89
C VAL A 731 -117.59 13.94 -55.80
N CYS A 732 -118.03 12.68 -55.68
CA CYS A 732 -118.95 12.23 -54.63
C CYS A 732 -118.26 11.79 -53.32
N LYS A 733 -116.93 11.95 -53.19
CA LYS A 733 -116.15 11.59 -52.00
C LYS A 733 -115.57 12.80 -51.27
N GLU A 734 -115.28 13.89 -51.97
CA GLU A 734 -114.55 15.05 -51.44
C GLU A 734 -115.29 15.77 -50.29
N GLU A 735 -116.63 15.83 -50.31
CA GLU A 735 -117.43 16.43 -49.22
C GLU A 735 -117.26 15.69 -47.87
N VAL A 736 -116.96 14.39 -47.89
CA VAL A 736 -116.75 13.59 -46.67
C VAL A 736 -115.32 13.75 -46.14
N ALA A 737 -114.34 13.97 -47.04
CA ALA A 737 -112.94 14.13 -46.66
C ALA A 737 -112.67 15.43 -45.90
N LEU A 738 -113.35 16.53 -46.26
CA LEU A 738 -113.15 17.86 -45.65
C LEU A 738 -113.34 17.88 -44.13
N TYR A 739 -114.31 17.12 -43.60
CA TYR A 739 -114.54 17.03 -42.15
C TYR A 739 -113.52 16.13 -41.41
N LEU A 740 -112.81 15.24 -42.12
CA LEU A 740 -111.73 14.43 -41.52
C LEU A 740 -110.43 15.22 -41.40
N CYS A 741 -110.03 15.95 -42.47
CA CYS A 741 -108.76 16.66 -42.53
C CYS A 741 -108.59 17.68 -41.38
N GLN A 742 -109.65 18.43 -41.06
CA GLN A 742 -109.61 19.45 -40.00
C GLN A 742 -109.40 18.85 -38.58
N SER A 743 -109.70 17.56 -38.37
CA SER A 743 -109.39 16.84 -37.13
C SER A 743 -107.95 16.31 -37.10
N GLN A 744 -107.32 16.09 -38.25
CA GLN A 744 -105.98 15.53 -38.37
C GLN A 744 -104.89 16.59 -38.15
N GLU A 745 -105.02 17.78 -38.75
CA GLU A 745 -104.06 18.88 -38.56
C GLU A 745 -103.85 19.24 -37.08
N ASN A 746 -104.95 19.30 -36.32
CA ASN A 746 -104.90 19.60 -34.88
C ASN A 746 -104.11 18.55 -34.08
N LYS A 747 -104.18 17.26 -34.46
CA LYS A 747 -103.39 16.19 -33.84
C LYS A 747 -101.91 16.33 -34.17
N GLU A 748 -101.59 16.58 -35.44
CA GLU A 748 -100.23 16.69 -35.95
C GLU A 748 -99.48 17.92 -35.38
N ILE A 749 -100.18 19.03 -35.11
CA ILE A 749 -99.61 20.19 -34.42
C ILE A 749 -99.17 19.83 -32.99
N PHE A 750 -99.98 19.09 -32.22
CA PHE A 750 -99.61 18.65 -30.87
C PHE A 750 -98.49 17.62 -30.86
N GLU A 751 -98.50 16.64 -31.78
CA GLU A 751 -97.40 15.66 -31.90
C GLU A 751 -96.07 16.33 -32.27
N ASN A 752 -96.08 17.34 -33.15
CA ASN A 752 -94.88 18.12 -33.48
C ASN A 752 -94.38 19.00 -32.31
N GLN A 753 -95.27 19.56 -31.47
CA GLN A 753 -94.86 20.28 -30.25
C GLN A 753 -94.28 19.33 -29.20
N LEU A 754 -94.91 18.18 -28.98
CA LEU A 754 -94.44 17.15 -28.05
C LEU A 754 -93.08 16.59 -28.49
N LYS A 755 -92.91 16.33 -29.79
CA LYS A 755 -91.65 15.87 -30.37
C LYS A 755 -90.53 16.88 -30.16
N LYS A 756 -90.73 18.16 -30.51
CA LYS A 756 -89.74 19.22 -30.27
C LYS A 756 -89.36 19.35 -28.79
N LYS A 757 -90.33 19.23 -27.86
CA LYS A 757 -90.04 19.23 -26.42
C LYS A 757 -89.28 17.97 -25.97
N SER A 758 -89.52 16.81 -26.58
CA SER A 758 -88.72 15.61 -26.30
C SER A 758 -87.28 15.71 -26.84
N GLU A 759 -87.08 16.36 -27.98
CA GLU A 759 -85.77 16.62 -28.59
C GLU A 759 -84.96 17.64 -27.77
N GLU A 760 -85.62 18.70 -27.28
CA GLU A 760 -85.06 19.71 -26.36
C GLU A 760 -84.69 19.10 -24.99
N VAL A 761 -85.54 18.26 -24.41
CA VAL A 761 -85.21 17.49 -23.20
C VAL A 761 -84.03 16.55 -23.44
N HIS A 762 -84.01 15.82 -24.57
CA HIS A 762 -82.89 14.94 -24.90
C HIS A 762 -81.58 15.72 -25.14
N TYR A 763 -81.63 16.91 -25.73
CA TYR A 763 -80.48 17.81 -25.85
C TYR A 763 -79.95 18.22 -24.47
N LEU A 764 -80.82 18.76 -23.60
CA LEU A 764 -80.45 19.18 -22.25
C LEU A 764 -79.94 18.01 -21.41
N GLN A 765 -80.54 16.83 -21.52
CA GLN A 765 -80.11 15.62 -20.81
C GLN A 765 -78.78 15.06 -21.34
N LYS A 766 -78.41 15.37 -22.59
CA LYS A 766 -77.09 15.07 -23.17
C LYS A 766 -76.05 16.13 -22.80
N GLU A 767 -76.44 17.40 -22.70
CA GLU A 767 -75.58 18.47 -22.22
C GLU A 767 -75.26 18.30 -20.72
N ILE A 768 -76.24 18.00 -19.88
CA ILE A 768 -76.05 17.69 -18.44
C ILE A 768 -75.01 16.58 -18.28
N LYS A 769 -75.19 15.42 -18.93
CA LYS A 769 -74.19 14.33 -18.91
C LYS A 769 -72.78 14.76 -19.34
N LEU A 770 -72.68 15.70 -20.29
CA LEU A 770 -71.41 16.22 -20.77
C LEU A 770 -70.79 17.25 -19.79
N LYS A 771 -71.61 17.99 -19.03
CA LYS A 771 -71.14 18.80 -17.89
C LYS A 771 -70.73 17.93 -16.70
N ASP A 772 -71.51 16.91 -16.37
CA ASP A 772 -71.20 15.94 -15.31
C ASP A 772 -69.86 15.25 -15.58
N GLN A 773 -69.63 14.78 -16.81
CA GLN A 773 -68.34 14.21 -17.22
C GLN A 773 -67.20 15.24 -17.08
N ASN A 774 -67.37 16.50 -17.51
CA ASN A 774 -66.34 17.53 -17.34
C ASN A 774 -66.06 17.84 -15.85
N ILE A 775 -67.08 17.80 -14.99
CA ILE A 775 -66.93 17.98 -13.54
C ILE A 775 -66.20 16.78 -12.93
N GLN A 776 -66.47 15.55 -13.40
CA GLN A 776 -65.74 14.37 -12.99
C GLN A 776 -64.28 14.38 -13.49
N ASP A 777 -64.03 14.70 -14.77
CA ASP A 777 -62.69 14.77 -15.34
C ASP A 777 -61.82 15.82 -14.61
N THR A 778 -62.40 16.98 -14.28
CA THR A 778 -61.71 18.03 -13.50
C THR A 778 -61.57 17.68 -12.02
N SER A 779 -62.50 16.92 -11.43
CA SER A 779 -62.37 16.33 -10.10
C SER A 779 -61.20 15.33 -10.05
N GLU A 780 -61.12 14.41 -11.01
CA GLU A 780 -60.04 13.40 -11.11
C GLU A 780 -58.68 14.07 -11.34
N GLN A 781 -58.60 15.13 -12.17
CA GLN A 781 -57.38 15.94 -12.30
C GLN A 781 -57.00 16.66 -11.00
N ASN A 782 -57.97 17.18 -10.24
CA ASN A 782 -57.71 17.86 -8.96
C ASN A 782 -57.23 16.86 -7.89
N ILE A 783 -57.81 15.65 -7.85
CA ILE A 783 -57.33 14.54 -7.01
C ILE A 783 -55.90 14.14 -7.40
N LEU A 784 -55.59 14.04 -8.70
CA LEU A 784 -54.23 13.74 -9.18
C LEU A 784 -53.22 14.84 -8.81
N LEU A 785 -53.63 16.11 -8.86
CA LEU A 785 -52.83 17.25 -8.38
C LEU A 785 -52.61 17.20 -6.86
N GLN A 786 -53.64 16.89 -6.06
CA GLN A 786 -53.49 16.71 -4.61
C GLN A 786 -52.58 15.53 -4.26
N GLN A 787 -52.69 14.39 -4.96
CA GLN A 787 -51.79 13.25 -4.79
C GLN A 787 -50.35 13.61 -5.17
N THR A 788 -50.15 14.39 -6.24
CA THR A 788 -48.82 14.85 -6.68
C THR A 788 -48.21 15.82 -5.67
N LEU A 789 -48.99 16.77 -5.16
CA LEU A 789 -48.57 17.72 -4.12
C LEU A 789 -48.22 17.00 -2.81
N HIS A 790 -49.05 16.05 -2.39
CA HIS A 790 -48.80 15.26 -1.18
C HIS A 790 -47.54 14.39 -1.33
N HIS A 791 -47.33 13.78 -2.50
CA HIS A 791 -46.11 13.03 -2.79
C HIS A 791 -44.86 13.94 -2.78
N GLN A 792 -44.94 15.16 -3.34
CA GLN A 792 -43.86 16.15 -3.26
C GLN A 792 -43.57 16.59 -1.81
N GLN A 793 -44.60 16.79 -0.99
CA GLN A 793 -44.42 17.08 0.44
C GLN A 793 -43.78 15.91 1.21
N GLN A 794 -44.16 14.67 0.89
CA GLN A 794 -43.56 13.47 1.48
C GLN A 794 -42.09 13.30 1.07
N MET A 795 -41.75 13.55 -0.20
CA MET A 795 -40.36 13.61 -0.65
C MET A 795 -39.58 14.72 0.06
N LEU A 796 -40.16 15.90 0.26
CA LEU A 796 -39.53 17.01 0.97
C LEU A 796 -39.26 16.66 2.45
N GLN A 797 -40.17 15.95 3.10
CA GLN A 797 -39.95 15.41 4.46
C GLN A 797 -38.83 14.36 4.49
N GLN A 798 -38.74 13.48 3.49
CA GLN A 798 -37.65 12.51 3.40
C GLN A 798 -36.29 13.19 3.17
N GLU A 799 -36.21 14.21 2.32
CA GLU A 799 -34.99 15.00 2.16
C GLU A 799 -34.65 15.83 3.41
N THR A 800 -35.65 16.27 4.18
CA THR A 800 -35.42 16.96 5.48
C THR A 800 -34.79 16.00 6.48
N ILE A 801 -35.35 14.79 6.65
CA ILE A 801 -34.79 13.74 7.52
C ILE A 801 -33.40 13.32 7.05
N ARG A 802 -33.19 13.18 5.72
CA ARG A 802 -31.88 12.84 5.15
C ARG A 802 -30.84 13.95 5.40
N ASN A 803 -31.24 15.22 5.39
CA ASN A 803 -30.35 16.32 5.76
C ASN A 803 -30.05 16.31 7.27
N GLU A 804 -31.04 16.05 8.14
CA GLU A 804 -30.80 15.86 9.58
C GLU A 804 -29.80 14.71 9.85
N GLU A 805 -29.96 13.56 9.16
CA GLU A 805 -29.00 12.44 9.23
C GLU A 805 -27.60 12.81 8.71
N LEU A 806 -27.51 13.64 7.66
CA LEU A 806 -26.22 14.11 7.10
C LEU A 806 -25.53 15.13 8.02
N GLU A 807 -26.26 16.07 8.62
CA GLU A 807 -25.75 17.00 9.64
C GLU A 807 -25.30 16.26 10.90
N ASP A 808 -26.08 15.29 11.35
CA ASP A 808 -25.73 14.44 12.49
C ASP A 808 -24.50 13.55 12.18
N ASN A 809 -24.24 13.20 10.92
CA ASN A 809 -23.02 12.51 10.51
C ASN A 809 -21.82 13.46 10.30
N GLN A 810 -22.04 14.68 9.80
CA GLN A 810 -21.01 15.71 9.71
C GLN A 810 -20.48 16.08 11.10
N THR A 811 -21.37 16.30 12.07
CA THR A 811 -20.95 16.61 13.46
C THR A 811 -20.20 15.45 14.13
N LYS A 812 -20.53 14.19 13.79
CA LYS A 812 -19.71 13.02 14.20
C LYS A 812 -18.32 13.04 13.56
N LEU A 813 -18.21 13.39 12.27
CA LEU A 813 -16.93 13.51 11.55
C LEU A 813 -16.07 14.66 12.08
N GLU A 814 -16.64 15.86 12.26
CA GLU A 814 -15.96 17.01 12.87
C GLU A 814 -15.42 16.68 14.27
N LYS A 815 -16.18 15.90 15.05
CA LYS A 815 -15.74 15.41 16.37
C LYS A 815 -14.64 14.36 16.30
N GLN A 816 -14.61 13.51 15.26
CA GLN A 816 -13.49 12.60 15.01
C GLN A 816 -12.23 13.35 14.58
N VAL A 817 -12.37 14.33 13.67
CA VAL A 817 -11.28 15.22 13.25
C VAL A 817 -10.70 15.96 14.45
N SER A 818 -11.52 16.60 15.28
CA SER A 818 -11.06 17.33 16.47
C SER A 818 -10.35 16.42 17.50
N ASN A 819 -10.78 15.16 17.65
CA ASN A 819 -10.08 14.17 18.47
C ASN A 819 -8.71 13.79 17.89
N LEU A 820 -8.63 13.58 16.56
CA LEU A 820 -7.37 13.27 15.86
C LEU A 820 -6.40 14.46 15.88
N GLU A 821 -6.90 15.69 15.73
CA GLU A 821 -6.13 16.92 15.89
C GLU A 821 -5.58 17.05 17.31
N GLN A 822 -6.37 16.80 18.35
CA GLN A 822 -5.88 16.80 19.73
C GLN A 822 -4.81 15.73 19.97
N GLU A 823 -4.96 14.53 19.40
CA GLU A 823 -3.97 13.46 19.56
C GLU A 823 -2.68 13.75 18.80
N LEU A 824 -2.77 14.29 17.58
CA LEU A 824 -1.62 14.79 16.82
C LEU A 824 -0.91 15.92 17.59
N GLN A 825 -1.65 16.83 18.22
CA GLN A 825 -1.10 17.91 19.03
C GLN A 825 -0.38 17.38 20.28
N LYS A 826 -0.90 16.32 20.94
CA LYS A 826 -0.22 15.63 22.05
C LYS A 826 1.06 14.93 21.58
N GLN A 827 1.00 14.19 20.47
CA GLN A 827 2.16 13.48 19.92
C GLN A 827 3.27 14.47 19.54
N LYS A 828 2.91 15.59 18.91
CA LYS A 828 3.82 16.71 18.63
C LYS A 828 4.42 17.30 19.91
N ALA A 829 3.61 17.58 20.93
CA ALA A 829 4.10 18.09 22.21
C ALA A 829 5.06 17.10 22.89
N CYS A 830 4.79 15.80 22.85
CA CYS A 830 5.70 14.77 23.37
C CYS A 830 7.03 14.73 22.59
N ALA A 831 6.97 14.77 21.26
CA ALA A 831 8.15 14.80 20.40
C ALA A 831 9.00 16.07 20.61
N GLU A 832 8.38 17.24 20.78
CA GLU A 832 9.09 18.49 21.14
C GLU A 832 9.73 18.41 22.52
N ASP A 833 9.11 17.73 23.49
CA ASP A 833 9.66 17.52 24.83
C ASP A 833 10.79 16.46 24.86
N GLU A 834 10.75 15.46 23.97
CA GLU A 834 11.87 14.52 23.78
C GLU A 834 13.03 15.16 23.02
N LEU A 835 12.75 15.93 21.96
CA LEU A 835 13.76 16.72 21.25
C LEU A 835 14.49 17.65 22.21
N ARG A 836 13.78 18.40 23.07
CA ARG A 836 14.39 19.28 24.08
C ARG A 836 15.27 18.54 25.09
N LYS A 837 14.94 17.29 25.45
CA LYS A 837 15.78 16.42 26.29
C LYS A 837 17.02 15.92 25.56
N VAL A 838 16.95 15.69 24.25
CA VAL A 838 18.10 15.31 23.41
C VAL A 838 19.02 16.51 23.16
N GLU A 839 18.47 17.69 22.88
CA GLU A 839 19.21 18.95 22.74
C GLU A 839 19.99 19.30 24.02
N GLU A 840 19.39 19.16 25.20
CA GLU A 840 20.08 19.45 26.46
C GLU A 840 21.19 18.42 26.76
N LYS A 841 20.98 17.13 26.46
CA LYS A 841 22.05 16.13 26.49
C LYS A 841 23.19 16.48 25.51
N LEU A 842 22.86 16.97 24.32
CA LEU A 842 23.82 17.41 23.31
C LEU A 842 24.61 18.64 23.78
N ARG A 843 23.97 19.61 24.46
CA ARG A 843 24.67 20.73 25.12
C ARG A 843 25.65 20.25 26.17
N ILE A 844 25.23 19.34 27.05
CA ILE A 844 26.09 18.80 28.13
C ILE A 844 27.31 18.09 27.52
N ALA A 845 27.10 17.19 26.54
CA ALA A 845 28.18 16.52 25.83
C ALA A 845 29.11 17.50 25.08
N THR A 846 28.55 18.57 24.49
CA THR A 846 29.33 19.62 23.82
C THR A 846 30.16 20.44 24.83
N HIS A 847 29.62 20.70 26.02
CA HIS A 847 30.34 21.39 27.09
C HIS A 847 31.49 20.52 27.64
N GLU A 848 31.23 19.23 27.87
CA GLU A 848 32.24 18.26 28.31
C GLU A 848 33.34 18.05 27.25
N ALA A 849 32.99 17.96 25.98
CA ALA A 849 33.95 17.89 24.88
C ALA A 849 34.86 19.14 24.82
N ASN A 850 34.30 20.34 25.02
CA ASN A 850 35.08 21.57 25.09
C ASN A 850 35.98 21.64 26.34
N LEU A 851 35.51 21.16 27.49
CA LEU A 851 36.33 21.05 28.70
C LEU A 851 37.48 20.06 28.52
N ASN A 852 37.24 18.93 27.86
CA ASN A 852 38.27 17.94 27.57
C ASN A 852 39.26 18.44 26.51
N ARG A 853 38.81 19.23 25.52
CA ARG A 853 39.69 19.96 24.60
C ARG A 853 40.60 20.95 25.34
N GLN A 854 40.07 21.72 26.30
CA GLN A 854 40.91 22.63 27.12
C GLN A 854 41.99 21.88 27.90
N LYS A 855 41.68 20.71 28.47
CA LYS A 855 42.69 19.83 29.11
C LYS A 855 43.74 19.33 28.12
N VAL A 856 43.36 19.01 26.87
CA VAL A 856 44.32 18.62 25.81
C VAL A 856 45.22 19.80 25.44
N ASP A 857 44.67 20.99 25.21
CA ASP A 857 45.45 22.21 24.94
C ASP A 857 46.46 22.50 26.08
N GLU A 858 46.10 22.19 27.33
CA GLU A 858 46.92 22.36 28.53
C GLU A 858 48.00 21.29 28.67
N LEU A 859 47.69 20.02 28.40
CA LEU A 859 48.67 18.94 28.27
C LEU A 859 49.67 19.20 27.13
N GLU A 860 49.23 19.75 25.99
CA GLU A 860 50.18 20.14 24.94
C GLU A 860 51.12 21.27 25.38
N ARG A 861 50.70 22.18 26.29
CA ARG A 861 51.60 23.19 26.86
C ARG A 861 52.65 22.54 27.76
N THR A 862 52.28 21.59 28.61
CA THR A 862 53.25 20.88 29.46
C THR A 862 54.20 20.01 28.62
N ILE A 863 53.72 19.34 27.57
CA ILE A 863 54.56 18.60 26.62
C ILE A 863 55.56 19.54 25.90
N ARG A 864 55.12 20.74 25.47
CA ARG A 864 56.01 21.75 24.88
C ARG A 864 57.07 22.25 25.87
N GLN A 865 56.71 22.44 27.14
CA GLN A 865 57.64 22.83 28.21
C GLN A 865 58.70 21.75 28.48
N ILE A 866 58.27 20.49 28.69
CA ILE A 866 59.18 19.34 28.92
C ILE A 866 60.14 19.16 27.74
N LYS A 867 59.69 19.43 26.51
CA LYS A 867 60.54 19.34 25.31
C LYS A 867 61.65 20.40 25.29
N LEU A 868 61.38 21.62 25.77
CA LEU A 868 62.37 22.68 25.92
C LEU A 868 63.42 22.34 27.00
N GLU A 869 62.97 21.80 28.13
CA GLU A 869 63.84 21.33 29.22
C GLU A 869 64.72 20.13 28.79
N MET A 870 64.17 19.22 28.00
CA MET A 870 64.91 18.11 27.38
C MET A 870 66.01 18.60 26.43
N ASP A 871 65.74 19.61 25.59
CA ASP A 871 66.77 20.20 24.72
C ASP A 871 67.82 21.00 25.51
N GLN A 872 67.51 21.54 26.70
CA GLN A 872 68.53 22.08 27.62
C GLN A 872 69.44 20.97 28.17
N CYS A 873 68.86 19.89 28.73
CA CYS A 873 69.62 18.75 29.27
C CYS A 873 70.51 18.09 28.20
N LYS A 874 70.06 18.06 26.95
CA LYS A 874 70.81 17.55 25.78
C LYS A 874 72.04 18.39 25.45
N ASN A 875 72.00 19.70 25.67
CA ASN A 875 73.18 20.57 25.52
C ASN A 875 74.20 20.31 26.64
N GLU A 876 73.75 20.12 27.89
CA GLU A 876 74.62 19.74 29.01
C GLU A 876 75.27 18.36 28.79
N LEU A 877 74.48 17.40 28.29
CA LEU A 877 74.95 16.06 27.91
C LEU A 877 76.10 16.14 26.86
N SER A 878 75.99 17.04 25.88
CA SER A 878 77.06 17.27 24.89
C SER A 878 78.36 17.83 25.50
N GLY A 879 78.26 18.54 26.63
CA GLY A 879 79.40 18.97 27.44
C GLY A 879 80.06 17.79 28.16
N MET A 880 79.27 16.96 28.84
CA MET A 880 79.75 15.74 29.49
C MET A 880 80.39 14.75 28.49
N GLN A 881 79.82 14.64 27.29
CA GLN A 881 80.30 13.74 26.25
C GLN A 881 81.74 14.08 25.77
N LYS A 882 82.17 15.35 25.85
CA LYS A 882 83.56 15.74 25.57
C LYS A 882 84.53 15.25 26.65
N VAL A 883 84.11 15.29 27.92
CA VAL A 883 84.90 14.73 29.04
C VAL A 883 85.00 13.20 28.93
N VAL A 884 83.93 12.54 28.51
CA VAL A 884 83.91 11.09 28.26
C VAL A 884 84.87 10.69 27.13
N VAL A 885 85.01 11.48 26.05
CA VAL A 885 85.99 11.19 24.99
C VAL A 885 87.43 11.20 25.52
N GLN A 886 87.77 12.13 26.42
CA GLN A 886 89.13 12.20 26.98
C GLN A 886 89.41 11.07 27.99
N LEU A 887 88.37 10.54 28.66
CA LEU A 887 88.47 9.32 29.47
C LEU A 887 88.51 8.03 28.63
N LYS A 888 88.01 8.04 27.38
CA LYS A 888 88.08 6.87 26.49
C LYS A 888 89.51 6.57 26.03
N GLN A 889 90.31 7.58 25.69
CA GLN A 889 91.70 7.35 25.27
C GLN A 889 92.57 6.74 26.40
N ASP A 890 92.38 7.15 27.66
CA ASP A 890 93.03 6.51 28.81
C ASP A 890 92.49 5.08 29.09
N GLY A 891 91.29 4.76 28.58
CA GLY A 891 90.72 3.41 28.58
C GLY A 891 91.25 2.53 27.44
N GLU A 892 91.49 3.07 26.24
CA GLU A 892 91.93 2.34 25.05
C GLU A 892 93.31 1.68 25.24
N ASP A 893 94.24 2.33 25.93
CA ASP A 893 95.55 1.73 26.26
C ASP A 893 95.48 0.64 27.35
N LYS A 894 94.43 0.64 28.18
CA LYS A 894 94.14 -0.47 29.12
C LYS A 894 93.40 -1.60 28.39
N ALA A 895 92.52 -1.28 27.45
CA ALA A 895 91.83 -2.25 26.61
C ALA A 895 92.81 -3.09 25.76
N ARG A 896 93.94 -2.52 25.31
CA ARG A 896 95.01 -3.28 24.65
C ARG A 896 95.58 -4.43 25.50
N GLN A 897 95.64 -4.28 26.82
CA GLN A 897 96.09 -5.35 27.73
C GLN A 897 94.98 -6.38 28.00
N ILE A 898 93.72 -5.95 27.96
CA ILE A 898 92.55 -6.82 28.16
C ILE A 898 92.28 -7.68 26.91
N ASN A 899 92.30 -7.10 25.70
CA ASN A 899 92.14 -7.83 24.44
C ASN A 899 93.12 -9.02 24.30
N GLN A 900 94.33 -8.91 24.86
CA GLN A 900 95.33 -9.97 24.80
C GLN A 900 94.98 -11.18 25.71
N LEU A 901 94.12 -10.98 26.71
CA LEU A 901 93.54 -12.02 27.56
C LEU A 901 92.18 -12.49 27.04
N ASP A 902 91.37 -11.58 26.48
CA ASP A 902 90.07 -11.91 25.88
C ASP A 902 90.22 -12.90 24.73
N ILE A 903 91.23 -12.79 23.85
CA ILE A 903 91.50 -13.79 22.79
C ILE A 903 91.62 -15.21 23.38
N THR A 904 92.36 -15.37 24.48
CA THR A 904 92.51 -16.67 25.16
C THR A 904 91.28 -17.12 25.96
N LEU A 905 90.31 -16.23 26.17
CA LEU A 905 89.00 -16.54 26.76
C LEU A 905 87.97 -16.91 25.68
N GLU A 906 88.00 -16.19 24.55
CA GLU A 906 87.09 -16.30 23.41
C GLU A 906 87.30 -17.64 22.67
N GLU A 907 88.55 -18.10 22.54
CA GLU A 907 88.86 -19.47 22.08
C GLU A 907 88.17 -20.53 22.95
N ALA A 908 88.30 -20.45 24.29
CA ALA A 908 87.68 -21.40 25.22
C ALA A 908 86.15 -21.26 25.33
N GLN A 909 85.62 -20.05 25.10
CA GLN A 909 84.17 -19.81 25.02
C GLN A 909 83.56 -20.29 23.70
N SER A 910 84.34 -20.39 22.62
CA SER A 910 83.85 -20.89 21.33
C SER A 910 83.44 -22.37 21.38
N GLU A 911 84.28 -23.25 21.94
CA GLU A 911 83.96 -24.68 22.13
C GLU A 911 82.75 -24.87 23.06
N LEU A 912 82.64 -24.06 24.12
CA LEU A 912 81.51 -24.10 25.04
C LEU A 912 80.22 -23.60 24.38
N ASN A 913 80.30 -22.58 23.54
CA ASN A 913 79.15 -22.04 22.80
C ASN A 913 78.67 -23.01 21.72
N GLU A 914 79.54 -23.74 21.01
CA GLU A 914 79.08 -24.80 20.09
C GLU A 914 78.26 -25.87 20.82
N LYS A 915 78.75 -26.39 21.95
CA LYS A 915 78.01 -27.40 22.73
C LYS A 915 76.74 -26.83 23.38
N THR A 916 76.74 -25.55 23.78
CA THR A 916 75.55 -24.88 24.33
C THR A 916 74.49 -24.64 23.23
N ASN A 917 74.93 -24.27 22.02
CA ASN A 917 74.04 -24.09 20.87
C ASN A 917 73.40 -25.40 20.42
N GLU A 918 74.13 -26.52 20.40
CA GLU A 918 73.54 -27.85 20.12
C GLU A 918 72.44 -28.25 21.13
N VAL A 919 72.57 -27.84 22.40
CA VAL A 919 71.55 -28.09 23.43
C VAL A 919 70.35 -27.16 23.25
N ASN A 920 70.59 -25.85 23.12
CA ASN A 920 69.54 -24.85 22.90
C ASN A 920 68.72 -25.17 21.63
N ASP A 921 69.40 -25.55 20.54
CA ASP A 921 68.76 -25.89 19.26
C ASP A 921 67.97 -27.22 19.31
N LEU A 922 68.13 -28.03 20.37
CA LEU A 922 67.26 -29.18 20.69
C LEU A 922 66.12 -28.80 21.64
N GLU A 923 66.39 -27.97 22.66
CA GLU A 923 65.37 -27.49 23.60
C GLU A 923 64.36 -26.56 22.90
N ASP A 924 64.79 -25.65 22.02
CA ASP A 924 63.91 -24.82 21.19
C ASP A 924 63.05 -25.67 20.25
N LYS A 925 63.57 -26.76 19.67
CA LYS A 925 62.78 -27.68 18.84
C LYS A 925 61.74 -28.45 19.66
N LEU A 926 62.07 -28.81 20.90
CA LEU A 926 61.10 -29.44 21.83
C LEU A 926 60.04 -28.43 22.28
N LEU A 927 60.44 -27.21 22.64
CA LEU A 927 59.55 -26.14 23.08
C LEU A 927 58.62 -25.68 21.95
N GLN A 928 59.14 -25.52 20.74
CA GLN A 928 58.40 -25.17 19.53
C GLN A 928 57.43 -26.30 19.10
N SER A 929 57.82 -27.57 19.30
CA SER A 929 56.91 -28.71 19.15
C SER A 929 55.76 -28.65 20.16
N GLU A 930 56.05 -28.37 21.44
CA GLU A 930 55.03 -28.24 22.47
C GLU A 930 54.11 -27.02 22.29
N THR A 931 54.64 -25.85 21.91
CA THR A 931 53.80 -24.67 21.64
C THR A 931 52.95 -24.89 20.38
N CYS A 932 53.52 -25.43 19.30
CA CYS A 932 52.75 -25.80 18.11
C CYS A 932 51.62 -26.78 18.44
N HIS A 933 51.85 -27.76 19.32
CA HIS A 933 50.80 -28.69 19.76
C HIS A 933 49.72 -28.02 20.64
N LYS A 934 50.12 -27.14 21.57
CA LYS A 934 49.18 -26.37 22.41
C LYS A 934 48.36 -25.37 21.58
N GLU A 935 48.99 -24.68 20.64
CA GLU A 935 48.35 -23.79 19.67
C GLU A 935 47.40 -24.55 18.75
N ALA A 936 47.77 -25.75 18.27
CA ALA A 936 46.88 -26.59 17.48
C ALA A 936 45.65 -27.06 18.28
N LEU A 937 45.81 -27.46 19.54
CA LEU A 937 44.69 -27.83 20.42
C LEU A 937 43.78 -26.63 20.73
N GLN A 938 44.36 -25.46 20.99
CA GLN A 938 43.62 -24.20 21.14
C GLN A 938 42.88 -23.84 19.84
N LYS A 939 43.50 -24.05 18.67
CA LYS A 939 42.86 -23.85 17.35
C LYS A 939 41.70 -24.81 17.11
N ILE A 940 41.82 -26.06 17.56
CA ILE A 940 40.73 -27.05 17.47
C ILE A 940 39.55 -26.59 18.34
N LEU A 941 39.78 -26.17 19.59
CA LEU A 941 38.71 -25.65 20.46
C LEU A 941 38.06 -24.37 19.91
N GLU A 942 38.83 -23.46 19.31
CA GLU A 942 38.32 -22.28 18.62
C GLU A 942 37.47 -22.65 17.40
N LEU A 943 37.90 -23.66 16.62
CA LEU A 943 37.18 -24.15 15.44
C LEU A 943 35.92 -24.95 15.83
N GLU A 944 35.94 -25.72 16.92
CA GLU A 944 34.76 -26.39 17.48
C GLU A 944 33.73 -25.37 18.00
N SER A 945 34.18 -24.33 18.70
CA SER A 945 33.34 -23.20 19.10
C SER A 945 32.74 -22.47 17.90
N ALA A 946 33.56 -22.17 16.88
CA ALA A 946 33.09 -21.55 15.63
C ALA A 946 32.09 -22.45 14.88
N LEU A 947 32.33 -23.76 14.82
CA LEU A 947 31.42 -24.75 14.22
C LEU A 947 30.10 -24.85 15.01
N GLN A 948 30.17 -24.83 16.34
CA GLN A 948 28.98 -24.85 17.20
C GLN A 948 28.14 -23.58 17.01
N ASN A 949 28.78 -22.40 16.97
CA ASN A 949 28.13 -21.12 16.70
C ASN A 949 27.52 -21.08 15.29
N ALA A 950 28.26 -21.48 14.26
CA ALA A 950 27.76 -21.62 12.89
C ALA A 950 26.59 -22.62 12.80
N SER A 951 26.59 -23.69 13.60
CA SER A 951 25.44 -24.61 13.70
C SER A 951 24.22 -23.99 14.40
N GLY A 952 24.44 -22.99 15.25
CA GLY A 952 23.39 -22.18 15.88
C GLY A 952 22.82 -21.17 14.90
N GLU A 953 23.68 -20.43 14.20
CA GLU A 953 23.31 -19.51 13.11
C GLU A 953 22.55 -20.26 12.01
N LEU A 954 23.00 -21.46 11.60
CA LEU A 954 22.30 -22.31 10.63
C LEU A 954 20.90 -22.71 11.11
N LYS A 955 20.70 -22.96 12.41
CA LYS A 955 19.36 -23.27 12.99
C LYS A 955 18.46 -22.04 13.06
N ILE A 956 19.03 -20.84 13.26
CA ILE A 956 18.29 -19.57 13.19
C ILE A 956 17.90 -19.29 11.75
N ALA A 957 18.84 -19.40 10.80
CA ALA A 957 18.59 -19.24 9.37
C ALA A 957 17.56 -20.25 8.86
N LEU A 958 17.64 -21.54 9.24
CA LEU A 958 16.62 -22.55 8.92
C LEU A 958 15.23 -22.18 9.45
N ARG A 959 15.13 -21.60 10.66
CA ARG A 959 13.86 -21.11 11.19
C ARG A 959 13.34 -19.92 10.41
N GLN A 960 14.19 -18.95 10.08
CA GLN A 960 13.82 -17.80 9.24
C GLN A 960 13.41 -18.24 7.83
N LEU A 961 14.03 -19.28 7.27
CA LEU A 961 13.67 -19.86 5.98
C LEU A 961 12.31 -20.58 6.05
N GLN A 962 12.02 -21.28 7.15
CA GLN A 962 10.68 -21.83 7.41
C GLN A 962 9.63 -20.71 7.58
N GLU A 963 9.93 -19.66 8.36
CA GLU A 963 9.03 -18.51 8.56
C GLU A 963 8.75 -17.78 7.22
N LEU A 964 9.75 -17.66 6.35
CA LEU A 964 9.60 -17.14 4.98
C LEU A 964 8.84 -18.10 4.06
N GLN A 965 9.02 -19.42 4.19
CA GLN A 965 8.28 -20.42 3.43
C GLN A 965 6.81 -20.46 3.84
N ASP A 966 6.51 -20.37 5.13
CA ASP A 966 5.15 -20.28 5.66
C ASP A 966 4.50 -18.95 5.21
N ALA A 967 5.23 -17.84 5.24
CA ALA A 967 4.76 -16.55 4.71
C ALA A 967 4.48 -16.61 3.19
N LEU A 968 5.35 -17.27 2.42
CA LEU A 968 5.15 -17.49 0.98
C LEU A 968 3.94 -18.38 0.71
N GLN A 969 3.74 -19.45 1.47
CA GLN A 969 2.59 -20.34 1.34
C GLN A 969 1.27 -19.62 1.64
N ASN A 970 1.24 -18.78 2.69
CA ASN A 970 0.09 -17.93 3.01
C ASN A 970 -0.15 -16.84 1.95
N ALA A 971 0.91 -16.30 1.34
CA ALA A 971 0.79 -15.36 0.22
C ALA A 971 0.26 -16.04 -1.04
N GLN A 972 0.65 -17.30 -1.30
CA GLN A 972 0.13 -18.13 -2.39
C GLN A 972 -1.35 -18.45 -2.19
N THR A 973 -1.79 -18.91 -1.02
CA THR A 973 -3.22 -19.15 -0.77
C THR A 973 -4.04 -17.86 -0.86
N SER A 974 -3.51 -16.72 -0.38
CA SER A 974 -4.15 -15.41 -0.55
C SER A 974 -4.11 -14.86 -1.99
N LEU A 975 -3.29 -15.43 -2.87
CA LEU A 975 -3.30 -15.16 -4.30
C LEU A 975 -4.35 -16.05 -4.99
N GLU A 976 -4.38 -17.34 -4.68
CA GLU A 976 -5.41 -18.29 -5.16
C GLU A 976 -6.84 -17.83 -4.79
N GLU A 977 -7.05 -17.36 -3.55
CA GLU A 977 -8.31 -16.74 -3.11
C GLU A 977 -8.69 -15.51 -3.96
N LYS A 978 -7.71 -14.69 -4.34
CA LYS A 978 -7.91 -13.51 -5.19
C LYS A 978 -8.17 -13.89 -6.64
N ASP A 979 -7.49 -14.90 -7.18
CA ASP A 979 -7.71 -15.40 -8.53
C ASP A 979 -9.11 -16.02 -8.66
N VAL A 980 -9.57 -16.77 -7.64
CA VAL A 980 -10.96 -17.23 -7.53
C VAL A 980 -11.93 -16.04 -7.50
N ALA A 981 -11.66 -15.01 -6.68
CA ALA A 981 -12.50 -13.81 -6.64
C ALA A 981 -12.50 -13.02 -7.97
N ILE A 982 -11.38 -12.98 -8.69
CA ILE A 982 -11.24 -12.37 -10.02
C ILE A 982 -12.02 -13.17 -11.06
N MET A 983 -11.97 -14.50 -11.03
CA MET A 983 -12.82 -15.36 -11.88
C MET A 983 -14.31 -15.13 -11.61
N ASP A 984 -14.69 -15.03 -10.33
CA ASP A 984 -16.08 -14.85 -9.91
C ASP A 984 -16.62 -13.44 -10.26
N LEU A 985 -15.77 -12.40 -10.16
CA LEU A 985 -16.06 -11.06 -10.67
C LEU A 985 -16.11 -11.02 -12.20
N THR A 986 -15.22 -11.74 -12.90
CA THR A 986 -15.21 -11.84 -14.37
C THR A 986 -16.46 -12.54 -14.89
N ALA A 987 -16.94 -13.57 -14.18
CA ALA A 987 -18.21 -14.24 -14.47
C ALA A 987 -19.39 -13.29 -14.30
N LYS A 988 -19.46 -12.54 -13.19
CA LYS A 988 -20.49 -11.51 -12.95
C LYS A 988 -20.47 -10.41 -14.01
N LEU A 989 -19.28 -9.92 -14.38
CA LEU A 989 -19.11 -8.90 -15.42
C LEU A 989 -19.57 -9.42 -16.79
N ARG A 990 -19.32 -10.70 -17.10
CA ARG A 990 -19.86 -11.36 -18.31
C ARG A 990 -21.40 -11.47 -18.28
N CYS A 991 -22.00 -11.78 -17.13
CA CYS A 991 -23.46 -11.76 -16.97
C CYS A 991 -24.03 -10.35 -17.13
N CYS A 992 -23.47 -9.33 -16.46
CA CYS A 992 -23.89 -7.95 -16.64
C CYS A 992 -23.74 -7.46 -18.09
N LYS A 993 -22.71 -7.91 -18.82
CA LYS A 993 -22.54 -7.61 -20.24
C LYS A 993 -23.66 -8.24 -21.09
N ALA A 994 -24.01 -9.50 -20.85
CA ALA A 994 -25.13 -10.15 -21.52
C ALA A 994 -26.47 -9.47 -21.20
N GLU A 995 -26.71 -9.09 -19.94
CA GLU A 995 -27.89 -8.31 -19.57
C GLU A 995 -27.93 -6.92 -20.27
N ILE A 996 -26.79 -6.26 -20.44
CA ILE A 996 -26.71 -4.99 -21.20
C ILE A 996 -26.98 -5.21 -22.69
N GLU A 997 -26.53 -6.32 -23.27
CA GLU A 997 -26.81 -6.70 -24.66
C GLU A 997 -28.30 -7.02 -24.86
N ASP A 998 -28.92 -7.82 -23.98
CA ASP A 998 -30.37 -8.06 -23.94
C ASP A 998 -31.16 -6.75 -23.76
N LYS A 999 -30.68 -5.83 -22.91
CA LYS A 999 -31.32 -4.52 -22.69
C LYS A 999 -31.10 -3.52 -23.81
N THR A 1000 -30.10 -3.74 -24.66
CA THR A 1000 -29.91 -2.97 -25.89
C THR A 1000 -30.86 -3.49 -26.98
N GLN A 1001 -31.07 -4.82 -27.08
CA GLN A 1001 -32.09 -5.38 -27.96
C GLN A 1001 -33.51 -4.96 -27.55
N GLU A 1002 -33.86 -5.02 -26.25
CA GLU A 1002 -35.15 -4.51 -25.73
C GLU A 1002 -35.39 -3.04 -26.10
N LEU A 1003 -34.34 -2.21 -26.14
CA LEU A 1003 -34.44 -0.81 -26.56
C LEU A 1003 -34.59 -0.64 -28.08
N LEU A 1004 -33.94 -1.46 -28.90
CA LEU A 1004 -34.10 -1.46 -30.36
C LEU A 1004 -35.53 -1.88 -30.76
N ASP A 1005 -36.05 -2.94 -30.15
CA ASP A 1005 -37.41 -3.42 -30.39
C ASP A 1005 -38.46 -2.37 -29.99
N MET A 1006 -38.23 -1.66 -28.87
CA MET A 1006 -39.11 -0.58 -28.40
C MET A 1006 -39.01 0.69 -29.28
N ASP A 1007 -37.83 1.05 -29.78
CA ASP A 1007 -37.67 2.15 -30.75
C ASP A 1007 -38.34 1.83 -32.09
N GLN A 1008 -38.26 0.59 -32.57
CA GLN A 1008 -39.00 0.13 -33.74
C GLN A 1008 -40.52 0.22 -33.52
N ALA A 1009 -41.04 -0.25 -32.39
CA ALA A 1009 -42.46 -0.13 -32.05
C ALA A 1009 -42.92 1.34 -31.91
N LEU A 1010 -42.04 2.25 -31.45
CA LEU A 1010 -42.30 3.68 -31.41
C LEU A 1010 -42.31 4.32 -32.81
N LYS A 1011 -41.42 3.91 -33.72
CA LYS A 1011 -41.41 4.34 -35.13
C LYS A 1011 -42.69 3.91 -35.84
N GLU A 1012 -43.12 2.67 -35.65
CA GLU A 1012 -44.39 2.15 -36.18
C GLU A 1012 -45.59 2.93 -35.62
N ARG A 1013 -45.67 3.14 -34.31
CA ARG A 1013 -46.71 3.99 -33.68
C ARG A 1013 -46.74 5.42 -34.21
N ASN A 1014 -45.58 6.02 -34.47
CA ASN A 1014 -45.46 7.36 -35.04
C ASN A 1014 -45.91 7.39 -36.51
N TRP A 1015 -45.69 6.31 -37.26
CA TRP A 1015 -46.23 6.14 -38.62
C TRP A 1015 -47.76 5.93 -38.62
N GLU A 1016 -48.31 5.10 -37.72
CA GLU A 1016 -49.75 4.96 -37.50
C GLU A 1016 -50.40 6.31 -37.17
N LEU A 1017 -49.78 7.10 -36.28
CA LEU A 1017 -50.27 8.43 -35.91
C LEU A 1017 -50.24 9.42 -37.09
N LYS A 1018 -49.21 9.38 -37.93
CA LYS A 1018 -49.16 10.19 -39.16
C LYS A 1018 -50.26 9.81 -40.15
N GLN A 1019 -50.54 8.52 -40.34
CA GLN A 1019 -51.67 8.09 -41.18
C GLN A 1019 -53.02 8.54 -40.60
N ARG A 1020 -53.24 8.39 -39.28
CA ARG A 1020 -54.48 8.85 -38.62
C ARG A 1020 -54.64 10.37 -38.72
N ALA A 1021 -53.55 11.15 -38.58
CA ALA A 1021 -53.58 12.60 -38.75
C ALA A 1021 -53.95 13.02 -40.19
N ALA A 1022 -53.45 12.30 -41.21
CA ALA A 1022 -53.84 12.52 -42.59
C ALA A 1022 -55.33 12.18 -42.83
N GLN A 1023 -55.82 11.06 -42.30
CA GLN A 1023 -57.24 10.66 -42.37
C GLN A 1023 -58.16 11.67 -41.67
N ILE A 1024 -57.77 12.18 -40.49
CA ILE A 1024 -58.50 13.23 -39.78
C ILE A 1024 -58.51 14.53 -40.59
N THR A 1025 -57.39 14.91 -41.22
CA THR A 1025 -57.31 16.09 -42.09
C THR A 1025 -58.23 15.97 -43.30
N GLN A 1026 -58.33 14.78 -43.91
CA GLN A 1026 -59.25 14.49 -45.00
C GLN A 1026 -60.72 14.55 -44.54
N LEU A 1027 -61.04 14.01 -43.37
CA LEU A 1027 -62.38 14.12 -42.77
C LEU A 1027 -62.75 15.59 -42.50
N ASP A 1028 -61.84 16.38 -41.91
CA ASP A 1028 -62.03 17.82 -41.68
C ASP A 1028 -62.16 18.64 -42.97
N MET A 1029 -61.68 18.14 -44.12
CA MET A 1029 -62.00 18.71 -45.43
C MET A 1029 -63.44 18.38 -45.83
N THR A 1030 -63.82 17.11 -45.87
CA THR A 1030 -65.19 16.68 -46.25
C THR A 1030 -66.28 17.25 -45.33
N VAL A 1031 -66.01 17.41 -44.03
CA VAL A 1031 -66.94 18.01 -43.06
C VAL A 1031 -67.08 19.52 -43.28
N ARG A 1032 -66.04 20.21 -43.76
CA ARG A 1032 -66.16 21.62 -44.19
C ARG A 1032 -66.86 21.78 -45.52
N GLU A 1033 -66.66 20.87 -46.46
CA GLU A 1033 -67.36 20.84 -47.74
C GLU A 1033 -68.86 20.62 -47.52
N HIS A 1034 -69.28 19.55 -46.83
CA HIS A 1034 -70.68 19.30 -46.49
C HIS A 1034 -71.30 20.41 -45.61
N ARG A 1035 -70.52 21.06 -44.74
CA ARG A 1035 -70.99 22.25 -44.01
C ARG A 1035 -71.29 23.40 -44.97
N GLY A 1036 -70.39 23.71 -45.90
CA GLY A 1036 -70.60 24.74 -46.91
C GLY A 1036 -71.78 24.42 -47.85
N GLU A 1037 -72.00 23.15 -48.17
CA GLU A 1037 -73.18 22.68 -48.91
C GLU A 1037 -74.48 22.88 -48.12
N MET A 1038 -74.49 22.60 -46.81
CA MET A 1038 -75.64 22.85 -45.94
C MET A 1038 -75.91 24.35 -45.77
N GLU A 1039 -74.87 25.17 -45.56
CA GLU A 1039 -74.98 26.64 -45.49
C GLU A 1039 -75.55 27.21 -46.80
N GLN A 1040 -75.10 26.70 -47.95
CA GLN A 1040 -75.67 26.98 -49.27
C GLN A 1040 -77.13 26.54 -49.42
N GLN A 1041 -77.56 25.43 -48.80
CA GLN A 1041 -78.96 25.01 -48.77
C GLN A 1041 -79.82 25.90 -47.87
N ILE A 1042 -79.31 26.27 -46.68
CA ILE A 1042 -79.97 27.18 -45.73
C ILE A 1042 -80.26 28.53 -46.40
N ILE A 1043 -79.25 29.17 -47.00
CA ILE A 1043 -79.41 30.44 -47.73
C ILE A 1043 -80.47 30.34 -48.83
N ARG A 1044 -80.53 29.22 -49.56
CA ARG A 1044 -81.57 28.99 -50.59
C ARG A 1044 -82.98 28.83 -50.00
N LEU A 1045 -83.10 28.23 -48.82
CA LEU A 1045 -84.38 28.08 -48.11
C LEU A 1045 -84.84 29.42 -47.51
N GLU A 1046 -83.93 30.19 -46.91
CA GLU A 1046 -84.19 31.53 -46.37
C GLU A 1046 -84.68 32.48 -47.48
N CYS A 1047 -83.97 32.58 -48.60
CA CYS A 1047 -84.39 33.38 -49.76
C CYS A 1047 -85.69 32.89 -50.42
N ASN A 1048 -86.20 31.70 -50.11
CA ASN A 1048 -87.51 31.22 -50.54
C ASN A 1048 -88.60 31.52 -49.49
N LEU A 1049 -88.28 31.44 -48.20
CA LEU A 1049 -89.13 31.92 -47.11
C LEU A 1049 -89.43 33.41 -47.24
N GLU A 1050 -88.43 34.25 -47.53
CA GLU A 1050 -88.63 35.69 -47.75
C GLU A 1050 -89.62 35.98 -48.90
N LYS A 1051 -89.56 35.22 -50.00
CA LYS A 1051 -90.50 35.34 -51.12
C LYS A 1051 -91.92 34.96 -50.70
N LEU A 1052 -92.07 33.83 -50.00
CA LEU A 1052 -93.37 33.36 -49.51
C LEU A 1052 -93.95 34.34 -48.48
N GLU A 1053 -93.14 34.94 -47.61
CA GLU A 1053 -93.58 36.01 -46.73
C GLU A 1053 -94.07 37.24 -47.51
N LEU A 1054 -93.38 37.64 -48.59
CA LEU A 1054 -93.82 38.75 -49.44
C LEU A 1054 -95.13 38.44 -50.18
N GLU A 1055 -95.30 37.20 -50.68
CA GLU A 1055 -96.57 36.75 -51.27
C GLU A 1055 -97.71 36.72 -50.24
N ILE A 1056 -97.46 36.23 -49.02
CA ILE A 1056 -98.44 36.25 -47.92
C ILE A 1056 -98.80 37.70 -47.55
N LYS A 1057 -97.82 38.60 -47.45
CA LYS A 1057 -98.06 40.03 -47.20
C LYS A 1057 -98.89 40.68 -48.31
N GLU A 1058 -98.74 40.25 -49.56
CA GLU A 1058 -99.57 40.74 -50.67
C GLU A 1058 -100.98 40.12 -50.68
N ARG A 1059 -101.11 38.81 -50.40
CA ARG A 1059 -102.41 38.13 -50.23
C ARG A 1059 -103.21 38.74 -49.08
N ASN A 1060 -102.56 39.12 -47.98
CA ASN A 1060 -103.20 39.77 -46.84
C ASN A 1060 -103.76 41.17 -47.21
N LYS A 1061 -103.06 41.95 -48.05
CA LYS A 1061 -103.63 43.20 -48.61
C LYS A 1061 -104.86 42.92 -49.47
N GLN A 1062 -104.83 41.86 -50.28
CA GLN A 1062 -105.97 41.46 -51.13
C GLN A 1062 -107.17 41.04 -50.27
N ILE A 1063 -106.95 40.32 -49.17
CA ILE A 1063 -107.97 39.99 -48.16
C ILE A 1063 -108.52 41.27 -47.53
N GLU A 1064 -107.67 42.19 -47.05
CA GLU A 1064 -108.11 43.46 -46.44
C GLU A 1064 -108.95 44.33 -47.40
N ILE A 1065 -108.62 44.31 -48.70
CA ILE A 1065 -109.42 44.96 -49.76
C ILE A 1065 -110.77 44.27 -49.97
N LEU A 1066 -110.83 42.93 -49.88
CA LEU A 1066 -112.08 42.17 -49.98
C LEU A 1066 -112.96 42.32 -48.74
N GLU A 1067 -112.37 42.37 -47.53
CA GLU A 1067 -113.09 42.66 -46.29
C GLU A 1067 -113.71 44.05 -46.31
N LYS A 1068 -112.99 45.07 -46.78
CA LYS A 1068 -113.53 46.43 -46.97
C LYS A 1068 -114.71 46.46 -47.95
N LYS A 1069 -114.64 45.68 -49.03
CA LYS A 1069 -115.78 45.51 -49.98
C LYS A 1069 -116.96 44.77 -49.35
N LEU A 1070 -116.71 43.72 -48.58
CA LEU A 1070 -117.75 42.95 -47.86
C LEU A 1070 -118.42 43.77 -46.76
N GLN A 1071 -117.67 44.62 -46.07
CA GLN A 1071 -118.22 45.55 -45.09
C GLN A 1071 -119.10 46.60 -45.78
N HIS A 1072 -118.62 47.20 -46.87
CA HIS A 1072 -119.40 48.16 -47.65
C HIS A 1072 -120.73 47.56 -48.15
N SER A 1073 -120.73 46.34 -48.69
CA SER A 1073 -121.97 45.69 -49.15
C SER A 1073 -122.91 45.30 -48.01
N LYS A 1074 -122.40 44.97 -46.81
CA LYS A 1074 -123.23 44.80 -45.60
C LYS A 1074 -123.89 46.12 -45.16
N ASP A 1075 -123.22 47.25 -45.34
CA ASP A 1075 -123.76 48.56 -45.00
C ASP A 1075 -124.82 49.02 -46.02
N GLU A 1076 -124.62 48.78 -47.32
CA GLU A 1076 -125.66 48.94 -48.35
C GLU A 1076 -126.90 48.05 -48.09
N LEU A 1077 -126.69 46.83 -47.57
CA LEU A 1077 -127.78 45.91 -47.24
C LEU A 1077 -128.59 46.44 -46.04
N ARG A 1078 -127.92 46.92 -44.99
CA ARG A 1078 -128.56 47.59 -43.85
C ARG A 1078 -129.37 48.82 -44.26
N GLU A 1079 -128.85 49.62 -45.20
CA GLU A 1079 -129.57 50.79 -45.72
C GLU A 1079 -130.86 50.38 -46.46
N LYS A 1080 -130.82 49.31 -47.27
CA LYS A 1080 -132.01 48.75 -47.93
C LYS A 1080 -132.99 48.05 -46.99
N GLU A 1081 -132.51 47.42 -45.92
CA GLU A 1081 -133.38 46.93 -44.85
C GLU A 1081 -134.13 48.08 -44.16
N PHE A 1082 -133.48 49.23 -43.99
CA PHE A 1082 -134.11 50.45 -43.45
C PHE A 1082 -135.14 51.05 -44.43
N GLU A 1083 -134.83 51.13 -45.74
CA GLU A 1083 -135.80 51.54 -46.77
C GLU A 1083 -137.04 50.62 -46.80
N LEU A 1084 -136.84 49.30 -46.69
CA LEU A 1084 -137.92 48.32 -46.63
C LEU A 1084 -138.78 48.51 -45.36
N LEU A 1085 -138.16 48.73 -44.20
CA LEU A 1085 -138.87 49.01 -42.95
C LEU A 1085 -139.74 50.28 -43.06
N GLN A 1086 -139.24 51.29 -43.78
CA GLN A 1086 -139.94 52.55 -44.03
C GLN A 1086 -141.15 52.33 -44.96
N ARG A 1087 -140.98 51.57 -46.04
CA ARG A 1087 -142.07 51.16 -46.95
C ARG A 1087 -143.16 50.36 -46.22
N ASP A 1088 -142.78 49.48 -45.31
CA ASP A 1088 -143.75 48.68 -44.54
C ASP A 1088 -144.56 49.55 -43.55
N GLN A 1089 -143.98 50.64 -43.03
CA GLN A 1089 -144.75 51.65 -42.29
C GLN A 1089 -145.76 52.38 -43.20
N GLU A 1090 -145.39 52.76 -44.43
CA GLU A 1090 -146.31 53.36 -45.40
C GLU A 1090 -147.47 52.42 -45.75
N ILE A 1091 -147.18 51.14 -46.01
CA ILE A 1091 -148.18 50.10 -46.29
C ILE A 1091 -149.16 49.94 -45.12
N ASN A 1092 -148.67 49.95 -43.88
CA ASN A 1092 -149.54 49.87 -42.70
C ASN A 1092 -150.38 51.14 -42.46
N GLN A 1093 -149.88 52.33 -42.84
CA GLN A 1093 -150.71 53.55 -42.86
C GLN A 1093 -151.80 53.48 -43.95
N LEU A 1094 -151.50 52.90 -45.12
CA LEU A 1094 -152.47 52.69 -46.19
C LEU A 1094 -153.54 51.67 -45.82
N LYS A 1095 -153.20 50.55 -45.15
CA LYS A 1095 -154.17 49.59 -44.59
C LYS A 1095 -155.17 50.27 -43.65
N LYS A 1096 -154.69 51.06 -42.68
CA LYS A 1096 -155.54 51.86 -41.78
C LYS A 1096 -156.40 52.92 -42.48
N LYS A 1097 -156.03 53.31 -43.71
CA LYS A 1097 -156.81 54.23 -44.56
C LYS A 1097 -157.87 53.51 -45.40
N ILE A 1098 -157.71 52.20 -45.63
CA ILE A 1098 -158.69 51.30 -46.28
C ILE A 1098 -159.73 50.83 -45.26
N GLU A 1099 -159.33 50.44 -44.05
CA GLU A 1099 -160.25 50.05 -42.96
C GLU A 1099 -161.30 51.15 -42.68
N ARG A 1100 -160.86 52.42 -42.59
CA ARG A 1100 -161.76 53.59 -42.45
C ARG A 1100 -162.70 53.81 -43.63
N LYS A 1101 -162.39 53.27 -44.82
CA LYS A 1101 -163.30 53.30 -45.97
C LYS A 1101 -164.32 52.17 -45.94
N LEU A 1102 -164.00 51.02 -45.34
CA LEU A 1102 -164.94 49.92 -45.11
C LEU A 1102 -166.02 50.31 -44.09
N SER A 1103 -165.67 50.88 -42.92
CA SER A 1103 -166.68 51.34 -41.96
C SER A 1103 -167.56 52.49 -42.49
N ASN A 1104 -167.09 53.26 -43.48
CA ASN A 1104 -167.91 54.26 -44.17
C ASN A 1104 -168.84 53.66 -45.25
N LEU A 1105 -168.67 52.39 -45.64
CA LEU A 1105 -169.57 51.66 -46.53
C LEU A 1105 -170.66 50.94 -45.73
N GLU A 1106 -170.34 50.38 -44.56
CA GLU A 1106 -171.31 49.77 -43.63
C GLU A 1106 -172.34 50.80 -43.09
N ALA A 1107 -172.00 52.08 -43.11
CA ALA A 1107 -172.89 53.18 -42.72
C ALA A 1107 -173.93 53.60 -43.79
N LEU A 1108 -173.95 52.95 -44.95
CA LEU A 1108 -174.79 53.31 -46.11
C LEU A 1108 -175.97 52.34 -46.36
N GLU A 1109 -176.19 51.37 -45.46
CA GLU A 1109 -177.21 50.32 -45.61
C GLU A 1109 -178.33 50.40 -44.54
N LYS A 1110 -178.71 51.63 -44.14
CA LYS A 1110 -179.91 51.94 -43.33
C LYS A 1110 -180.48 53.34 -43.62
#